data_AF-A0A2B1KMM9-F1
#
_entry.id   AF-A0A2B1KMM9-F1
#
_cell.length_a   1.000
_cell.length_b   1.000
_cell.length_c   1.000
_cell.angle_alpha   90.00
_cell.angle_beta   90.00
_cell.angle_gamma   90.00
#
_symmetry.space_group_name_H-M   'P 1'
#
loop_
_entity.id
_entity.type
_entity.pdbx_description
1 polymer ?
#
loop_
_entity_poly.entity_id
_entity_poly.type
_entity_poly.pdbx_seq_one_letter_code
_entity_poly.pdbx_strand_id
1 'polypeptide(L)'
;MRNEHMYLKTCGNCQKPMDKWEGRTSMKNKNVICSSCYDKETNPAFIYEQDSGSLCDWCGSDTNNQKQCSNCGRIQGTEYFEEDTIAFGYITESDSEDAEPKDIDDTEAKQTQERETRVSRFQRYMDAIDAEAEAEAQRITEEQERILKQLSEQNLNFNLEEQIALVKKQSESPSEQEKDEPVQRIIEERQQQQQQVEKNKDQEEILKSISSIVGMQNVKATLAEWLQRQDAMALLRSKSNIEVPNTSKNIVITGNPGVGKTMLAGKLTPVLLEAGFIIKDKFIDVKVDEIIGQYIGDTTKKTKDKIKEAQNGVFFLDEAYRLAGGNFAGSKSNYGLEAIETIMSHMNDPKNNIVFIFAGYEDKMQGFLDANPGLRSLIQDPFRLTDYTLEELTQIGINLLQNKNYDTSKIEGIFSSYIHQNMQQGILAGNGTTVTQYTTQIIDQHLLRIKKNPETKIYELLLPEDVKNAFETDQKEQDGLKELFLEAKQEISELIGMHNVKREVEKLGNFQYIQNQRKKEGLKIEKKSHHMIFLGDAGTGKTTMARLIGKMFRGAGVLTNGHFVEATKDMLTAGSSIPKTVKTIVEKAKGGILFIDEAYTLTNDGKGKEALDALIPLLENYRDDFICVFAGYEKDMQQLFQLNQGLKSRIPNHFHFEDYNADELTQMMLVKMNKEEYLLAEEANQTLQKVIELSVEQKLVNGNGRWVRNLFEQILSSQTERLFQEKLNGKNIERTDYQTFTSEDISEAITTLHSMTTKNS
;
A
#
# COMPACT_ATOMS: atom_id res chain seq x y z
N MET A 1 -0.88 -40.05 -47.78
CA MET A 1 0.46 -40.59 -47.45
C MET A 1 1.15 -39.51 -46.63
N ARG A 2 1.55 -39.62 -45.37
CA ARG A 2 1.70 -40.59 -44.26
C ARG A 2 1.88 -39.65 -43.03
N ASN A 3 1.61 -39.93 -41.76
CA ASN A 3 1.03 -41.03 -41.00
C ASN A 3 0.48 -40.39 -39.71
N GLU A 4 -0.64 -40.94 -39.26
CA GLU A 4 -1.30 -40.68 -37.99
C GLU A 4 -0.50 -41.24 -36.80
N HIS A 5 -0.46 -40.52 -35.68
CA HIS A 5 -0.42 -41.12 -34.35
C HIS A 5 -1.28 -40.29 -33.38
N MET A 6 -2.58 -40.62 -33.37
CA MET A 6 -3.49 -40.34 -32.26
C MET A 6 -3.02 -41.09 -31.01
N TYR A 7 -2.60 -40.38 -29.97
CA TYR A 7 -2.48 -40.97 -28.64
C TYR A 7 -3.88 -40.96 -27.97
N LEU A 8 -4.52 -42.12 -27.99
CA LEU A 8 -5.72 -42.45 -27.21
C LEU A 8 -5.39 -42.34 -25.71
N LYS A 9 -6.02 -41.43 -24.98
CA LYS A 9 -6.02 -41.42 -23.51
C LYS A 9 -7.09 -42.39 -23.01
N THR A 10 -6.68 -43.55 -22.52
CA THR A 10 -7.53 -44.47 -21.76
C THR A 10 -7.62 -44.03 -20.30
N CYS A 11 -8.82 -44.08 -19.70
CA CYS A 11 -8.97 -44.16 -18.25
C CYS A 11 -8.42 -45.51 -17.78
N GLY A 12 -7.51 -45.51 -16.81
CA GLY A 12 -6.73 -46.68 -16.39
C GLY A 12 -7.48 -47.84 -15.74
N ASN A 13 -8.80 -47.99 -15.93
CA ASN A 13 -9.54 -49.13 -15.37
C ASN A 13 -10.76 -49.66 -16.17
N CYS A 14 -10.99 -49.26 -17.43
CA CYS A 14 -11.97 -49.98 -18.28
C CYS A 14 -11.57 -49.97 -19.77
N GLN A 15 -11.65 -51.14 -20.43
CA GLN A 15 -11.31 -51.33 -21.84
C GLN A 15 -12.58 -51.34 -22.74
N LYS A 16 -13.18 -50.18 -23.04
CA LYS A 16 -14.13 -50.03 -24.16
C LYS A 16 -13.96 -48.69 -24.91
N PRO A 17 -14.22 -48.61 -26.23
CA PRO A 17 -14.02 -47.40 -27.04
C PRO A 17 -15.22 -46.43 -26.94
N MET A 18 -14.93 -45.11 -27.01
CA MET A 18 -15.92 -44.03 -27.07
C MET A 18 -16.35 -43.76 -28.52
N ASP A 19 -17.49 -44.27 -28.95
CA ASP A 19 -18.25 -43.71 -30.07
C ASP A 19 -19.66 -43.40 -29.58
N LYS A 20 -20.09 -42.15 -29.78
CA LYS A 20 -21.32 -41.49 -29.32
C LYS A 20 -21.19 -40.83 -27.93
N TRP A 21 -20.99 -39.52 -27.93
CA TRP A 21 -21.62 -38.56 -27.00
C TRP A 21 -21.79 -37.24 -27.78
N GLU A 22 -23.04 -36.84 -28.01
CA GLU A 22 -23.42 -35.51 -28.49
C GLU A 22 -23.61 -34.60 -27.28
N GLY A 23 -22.96 -33.43 -27.25
CA GLY A 23 -23.20 -32.42 -26.22
C GLY A 23 -22.04 -31.45 -26.01
N ARG A 24 -22.32 -30.15 -26.21
CA ARG A 24 -21.38 -29.03 -26.03
C ARG A 24 -20.74 -29.05 -24.64
N THR A 25 -19.40 -28.98 -24.57
CA THR A 25 -18.68 -28.68 -23.33
C THR A 25 -17.61 -27.62 -23.59
N SER A 26 -17.66 -26.54 -22.81
CA SER A 26 -16.63 -25.51 -22.77
C SER A 26 -15.40 -26.03 -22.04
N MET A 27 -14.22 -25.82 -22.61
CA MET A 27 -12.94 -26.19 -22.01
C MET A 27 -12.63 -25.34 -20.75
N LYS A 28 -12.81 -25.92 -19.56
CA LYS A 28 -11.96 -25.67 -18.38
C LYS A 28 -11.64 -27.02 -17.72
N ASN A 29 -10.35 -27.24 -17.45
CA ASN A 29 -9.80 -28.47 -16.86
C ASN A 29 -10.45 -28.86 -15.53
N LYS A 30 -10.99 -30.09 -15.42
CA LYS A 30 -10.63 -31.12 -14.42
C LYS A 30 -11.49 -32.39 -14.55
N ASN A 31 -10.81 -33.53 -14.62
CA ASN A 31 -11.19 -34.93 -14.32
C ASN A 31 -12.68 -35.35 -14.40
N VAL A 32 -13.00 -36.20 -15.39
CA VAL A 32 -14.26 -36.97 -15.49
C VAL A 32 -14.08 -38.30 -14.76
N ILE A 33 -14.93 -38.59 -13.77
CA ILE A 33 -14.97 -39.89 -13.07
C ILE A 33 -16.29 -40.59 -13.43
N CYS A 34 -16.20 -41.88 -13.83
CA CYS A 34 -17.33 -42.74 -14.18
C CYS A 34 -18.01 -43.31 -12.92
N SER A 35 -19.33 -43.32 -12.89
CA SER A 35 -20.20 -43.71 -11.76
C SER A 35 -20.25 -45.21 -11.41
N SER A 36 -19.36 -46.05 -11.97
CA SER A 36 -19.47 -47.52 -11.89
C SER A 36 -18.45 -48.23 -10.97
N CYS A 37 -17.59 -47.53 -10.23
CA CYS A 37 -16.52 -48.18 -9.47
C CYS A 37 -16.40 -47.69 -8.02
N TYR A 38 -17.46 -47.88 -7.22
CA TYR A 38 -17.39 -47.75 -5.76
C TYR A 38 -17.64 -49.11 -5.08
N ASP A 39 -16.93 -49.34 -3.99
CA ASP A 39 -16.96 -50.45 -3.00
C ASP A 39 -16.16 -51.74 -3.28
N LYS A 40 -14.97 -51.84 -2.66
CA LYS A 40 -14.73 -52.61 -1.41
C LYS A 40 -13.24 -52.61 -0.99
N GLU A 41 -13.02 -52.20 0.26
CA GLU A 41 -11.95 -52.61 1.21
C GLU A 41 -10.48 -52.48 0.80
N THR A 42 -9.78 -51.46 1.31
CA THR A 42 -8.76 -51.57 2.38
C THR A 42 -8.03 -50.23 2.58
N ASN A 43 -7.99 -49.76 3.82
CA ASN A 43 -7.14 -48.68 4.33
C ASN A 43 -5.93 -49.35 5.02
N PRO A 44 -4.71 -48.78 5.00
CA PRO A 44 -4.41 -47.77 6.01
C PRO A 44 -3.48 -46.62 5.56
N ALA A 45 -3.74 -45.45 6.15
CA ALA A 45 -2.79 -44.40 6.55
C ALA A 45 -2.03 -43.65 5.45
N PHE A 46 -2.61 -42.51 5.02
CA PHE A 46 -1.85 -41.27 4.81
C PHE A 46 -2.74 -40.08 5.20
N ILE A 47 -2.34 -39.39 6.28
CA ILE A 47 -2.91 -38.13 6.74
C ILE A 47 -2.27 -37.03 5.88
N TYR A 48 -3.09 -36.33 5.10
CA TYR A 48 -2.77 -35.00 4.56
C TYR A 48 -3.76 -34.04 5.22
N GLU A 49 -3.24 -33.16 6.07
CA GLU A 49 -3.97 -32.01 6.59
C GLU A 49 -4.18 -30.99 5.46
N GLN A 50 -5.45 -30.76 5.13
CA GLN A 50 -5.93 -29.50 4.55
C GLN A 50 -6.65 -28.75 5.67
N ASP A 51 -6.23 -27.53 5.97
CA ASP A 51 -7.11 -26.54 6.61
C ASP A 51 -7.25 -25.35 5.65
N SER A 52 -8.31 -25.40 4.84
CA SER A 52 -8.96 -24.24 4.24
C SER A 52 -10.29 -24.07 4.96
N GLY A 53 -10.42 -23.00 5.75
CA GLY A 53 -11.65 -22.67 6.45
C GLY A 53 -12.71 -22.12 5.50
N SER A 54 -13.78 -22.89 5.26
CA SER A 54 -15.10 -22.37 4.91
C SER A 54 -16.18 -23.11 5.69
N LEU A 55 -17.13 -22.31 6.17
CA LEU A 55 -18.29 -22.55 7.05
C LEU A 55 -19.14 -23.80 6.76
N CYS A 56 -19.79 -24.31 7.82
CA CYS A 56 -20.78 -25.39 7.78
C CYS A 56 -22.18 -24.82 7.46
N ASP A 57 -22.87 -25.43 6.49
CA ASP A 57 -24.14 -24.98 5.90
C ASP A 57 -25.39 -25.72 6.44
N TRP A 58 -25.35 -26.29 7.66
CA TRP A 58 -26.51 -27.00 8.20
C TRP A 58 -26.64 -26.91 9.73
N CYS A 59 -27.12 -25.77 10.23
CA CYS A 59 -27.88 -25.73 11.49
C CYS A 59 -28.78 -24.50 11.54
N GLY A 60 -30.10 -24.76 11.59
CA GLY A 60 -31.12 -23.75 11.86
C GLY A 60 -30.95 -23.12 13.26
N SER A 61 -31.46 -21.91 13.38
CA SER A 61 -31.44 -21.02 14.53
C SER A 61 -31.86 -21.66 15.86
N ASP A 62 -30.98 -21.63 16.86
CA ASP A 62 -31.32 -21.09 18.19
C ASP A 62 -30.04 -20.73 18.97
N THR A 63 -29.99 -19.48 19.42
CA THR A 63 -28.86 -18.85 20.10
C THR A 63 -28.85 -19.24 21.58
N ASN A 64 -27.88 -20.04 21.99
CA ASN A 64 -27.43 -20.09 23.38
C ASN A 64 -25.93 -20.42 23.45
N ASN A 65 -25.24 -19.72 24.34
CA ASN A 65 -23.81 -19.49 24.42
C ASN A 65 -23.00 -20.76 24.82
N GLN A 66 -22.96 -21.77 23.96
CA GLN A 66 -22.10 -22.95 24.09
C GLN A 66 -20.89 -22.84 23.14
N LYS A 67 -19.68 -22.78 23.70
CA LYS A 67 -18.40 -22.83 22.96
C LYS A 67 -17.95 -24.27 22.67
N GLN A 68 -18.84 -25.12 22.15
CA GLN A 68 -18.46 -26.40 21.55
C GLN A 68 -19.62 -26.97 20.73
N CYS A 69 -19.36 -27.36 19.48
CA CYS A 69 -20.30 -28.17 18.71
C CYS A 69 -20.31 -29.61 19.28
N SER A 70 -21.46 -30.08 19.76
CA SER A 70 -21.64 -31.40 20.39
C SER A 70 -21.52 -32.59 19.43
N ASN A 71 -21.31 -32.37 18.13
CA ASN A 71 -21.08 -33.44 17.16
C ASN A 71 -19.63 -33.49 16.61
N CYS A 72 -18.83 -32.43 16.73
CA CYS A 72 -17.45 -32.42 16.17
C CYS A 72 -16.37 -31.73 17.03
N GLY A 73 -16.73 -31.12 18.17
CA GLY A 73 -15.78 -30.75 19.24
C GLY A 73 -14.76 -29.63 18.96
N ARG A 74 -14.73 -28.97 17.79
CA ARG A 74 -13.76 -27.89 17.50
C ARG A 74 -14.16 -26.54 18.11
N ILE A 75 -13.16 -25.82 18.64
CA ILE A 75 -13.22 -24.42 19.14
C ILE A 75 -12.42 -23.54 18.16
N GLN A 76 -12.99 -22.44 17.68
CA GLN A 76 -12.27 -21.48 16.83
C GLN A 76 -11.41 -20.53 17.68
N GLY A 77 -10.11 -20.46 17.37
CA GLY A 77 -9.18 -19.46 17.89
C GLY A 77 -8.93 -18.36 16.85
N THR A 78 -8.90 -17.11 17.31
CA THR A 78 -8.40 -15.97 16.54
C THR A 78 -7.30 -15.31 17.37
N GLU A 79 -6.06 -15.37 16.86
CA GLU A 79 -4.98 -14.44 17.21
C GLU A 79 -5.06 -13.23 16.27
N TYR A 80 -4.96 -12.02 16.81
CA TYR A 80 -3.77 -11.18 16.59
C TYR A 80 -3.71 -10.07 17.63
N PHE A 81 -2.48 -9.77 17.98
CA PHE A 81 -1.95 -8.66 18.76
C PHE A 81 -2.32 -7.29 18.18
N GLU A 82 -2.49 -6.30 19.05
CA GLU A 82 -1.83 -5.00 18.89
C GLU A 82 -1.45 -4.43 20.26
N GLU A 83 -0.25 -3.86 20.29
CA GLU A 83 0.53 -3.40 21.44
C GLU A 83 0.02 -2.07 22.04
N ASP A 84 0.54 -1.82 23.24
CA ASP A 84 0.26 -0.73 24.16
C ASP A 84 0.40 0.69 23.60
N THR A 85 -0.35 1.63 24.18
CA THR A 85 0.32 2.77 24.85
C THR A 85 -0.53 3.42 25.94
N ILE A 86 0.16 3.63 27.05
CA ILE A 86 -0.22 4.17 28.35
C ILE A 86 -0.69 5.63 28.26
N ALA A 87 -1.76 5.96 28.97
CA ALA A 87 -1.97 7.30 29.49
C ALA A 87 -2.65 7.26 30.87
N PHE A 88 -1.89 7.74 31.86
CA PHE A 88 -2.24 7.93 33.26
C PHE A 88 -3.54 8.73 33.45
N GLY A 89 -4.34 8.32 34.44
CA GLY A 89 -5.43 9.11 35.00
C GLY A 89 -5.91 8.53 36.32
N TYR A 90 -5.30 8.97 37.43
CA TYR A 90 -5.86 8.81 38.78
C TYR A 90 -7.25 9.46 38.87
N ILE A 91 -8.17 8.88 39.65
CA ILE A 91 -8.96 9.54 40.71
C ILE A 91 -10.02 8.56 41.29
N THR A 92 -9.80 8.24 42.57
CA THR A 92 -10.70 7.99 43.73
C THR A 92 -11.94 7.08 43.63
N GLU A 93 -11.92 6.09 44.52
CA GLU A 93 -13.05 5.34 45.06
C GLU A 93 -14.09 6.24 45.75
N SER A 94 -15.36 5.87 45.65
CA SER A 94 -16.34 5.98 46.76
C SER A 94 -17.57 5.11 46.47
N ASP A 95 -17.69 4.04 47.26
CA ASP A 95 -18.88 3.52 47.96
C ASP A 95 -20.25 3.47 47.26
N SER A 96 -20.79 2.25 47.14
CA SER A 96 -21.95 1.84 47.96
C SER A 96 -22.31 0.36 47.76
N GLU A 97 -22.65 -0.24 48.89
CA GLU A 97 -22.92 -1.65 49.20
C GLU A 97 -24.30 -2.12 48.67
N ASP A 98 -24.40 -3.44 48.39
CA ASP A 98 -25.44 -4.35 48.92
C ASP A 98 -25.74 -5.53 47.98
N ALA A 99 -25.22 -6.72 48.30
CA ALA A 99 -25.94 -8.01 48.17
C ALA A 99 -25.18 -9.18 48.85
N GLU A 100 -25.88 -9.86 49.74
CA GLU A 100 -25.50 -11.05 50.54
C GLU A 100 -25.21 -12.34 49.71
N PRO A 101 -24.58 -13.37 50.34
CA PRO A 101 -23.66 -14.29 49.67
C PRO A 101 -24.34 -15.51 49.05
N LYS A 102 -23.82 -15.97 47.92
CA LYS A 102 -24.15 -17.29 47.35
C LYS A 102 -22.89 -18.14 47.23
N ASP A 103 -23.06 -19.37 47.71
CA ASP A 103 -22.23 -20.57 47.61
C ASP A 103 -20.91 -20.44 46.84
N ILE A 104 -19.83 -20.64 47.60
CA ILE A 104 -18.43 -20.66 47.14
C ILE A 104 -18.25 -21.82 46.17
N ASP A 105 -18.10 -21.49 44.90
CA ASP A 105 -17.67 -22.39 43.84
C ASP A 105 -16.15 -22.64 43.97
N ASP A 106 -15.80 -23.86 44.39
CA ASP A 106 -14.45 -24.39 44.64
C ASP A 106 -13.57 -24.46 43.36
N THR A 107 -14.02 -23.81 42.28
CA THR A 107 -13.41 -23.76 40.96
C THR A 107 -12.53 -22.52 40.78
N GLU A 108 -12.88 -21.37 41.38
CA GLU A 108 -12.06 -20.14 41.33
C GLU A 108 -10.79 -20.26 42.18
N ALA A 109 -10.86 -20.90 43.35
CA ALA A 109 -9.69 -21.13 44.20
C ALA A 109 -8.65 -22.04 43.50
N LYS A 110 -9.11 -23.07 42.77
CA LYS A 110 -8.25 -23.95 41.97
C LYS A 110 -7.66 -23.27 40.74
N GLN A 111 -8.43 -22.43 40.04
CA GLN A 111 -7.94 -21.68 38.88
C GLN A 111 -6.96 -20.56 39.27
N THR A 112 -7.15 -19.96 40.45
CA THR A 112 -6.25 -18.96 41.02
C THR A 112 -4.93 -19.61 41.47
N GLN A 113 -5.01 -20.77 42.13
CA GLN A 113 -3.84 -21.55 42.51
C GLN A 113 -3.05 -22.06 41.29
N GLU A 114 -3.72 -22.50 40.23
CA GLU A 114 -3.04 -22.89 38.97
C GLU A 114 -2.41 -21.69 38.22
N ARG A 115 -3.04 -20.51 38.25
CA ARG A 115 -2.48 -19.27 37.69
C ARG A 115 -1.24 -18.81 38.46
N GLU A 116 -1.30 -18.78 39.79
CA GLU A 116 -0.15 -18.45 40.63
C GLU A 116 1.01 -19.45 40.45
N THR A 117 0.69 -20.73 40.27
CA THR A 117 1.70 -21.77 40.00
C THR A 117 2.35 -21.59 38.62
N ARG A 118 1.60 -21.16 37.59
CA ARG A 118 2.14 -20.89 36.24
C ARG A 118 2.98 -19.62 36.20
N VAL A 119 2.56 -18.55 36.85
CA VAL A 119 3.34 -17.31 36.95
C VAL A 119 4.63 -17.55 37.74
N SER A 120 4.59 -18.32 38.82
CA SER A 120 5.79 -18.71 39.58
C SER A 120 6.75 -19.58 38.75
N ARG A 121 6.24 -20.48 37.90
CA ARG A 121 7.07 -21.33 37.02
C ARG A 121 7.71 -20.53 35.89
N PHE A 122 6.99 -19.56 35.34
CA PHE A 122 7.50 -18.67 34.29
C PHE A 122 8.54 -17.69 34.85
N GLN A 123 8.29 -17.12 36.03
CA GLN A 123 9.27 -16.26 36.70
C GLN A 123 10.57 -17.02 36.99
N ARG A 124 10.50 -18.25 37.51
CA ARG A 124 11.70 -19.10 37.71
C ARG A 124 12.44 -19.44 36.42
N TYR A 125 11.76 -19.45 35.28
CA TYR A 125 12.39 -19.69 33.98
C TYR A 125 13.09 -18.42 33.47
N MET A 126 12.48 -17.25 33.66
CA MET A 126 13.10 -15.96 33.33
C MET A 126 14.28 -15.66 34.25
N ASP A 127 14.13 -15.88 35.56
CA ASP A 127 15.22 -15.71 36.54
C ASP A 127 16.40 -16.67 36.25
N ALA A 128 16.14 -17.85 35.68
CA ALA A 128 17.19 -18.78 35.26
C ALA A 128 17.91 -18.31 33.99
N ILE A 129 17.19 -17.72 33.03
CA ILE A 129 17.77 -17.12 31.82
C ILE A 129 18.62 -15.90 32.19
N ASP A 130 18.13 -15.05 33.09
CA ASP A 130 18.86 -13.87 33.56
C ASP A 130 20.12 -14.27 34.34
N ALA A 131 20.03 -15.31 35.20
CA ALA A 131 21.18 -15.85 35.89
C ALA A 131 22.21 -16.49 34.93
N GLU A 132 21.76 -17.13 33.86
CA GLU A 132 22.63 -17.72 32.84
C GLU A 132 23.31 -16.64 31.99
N ALA A 133 22.60 -15.55 31.68
CA ALA A 133 23.14 -14.36 31.01
C ALA A 133 24.16 -13.60 31.88
N GLU A 134 23.90 -13.46 33.19
CA GLU A 134 24.85 -12.88 34.14
C GLU A 134 26.11 -13.73 34.30
N ALA A 135 25.96 -15.07 34.35
CA ALA A 135 27.08 -16.01 34.39
C ALA A 135 27.91 -16.01 33.09
N GLU A 136 27.27 -15.81 31.93
CA GLU A 136 27.95 -15.63 30.64
C GLU A 136 28.72 -14.30 30.61
N ALA A 137 28.11 -13.21 31.08
CA ALA A 137 28.74 -11.89 31.17
C ALA A 137 29.95 -11.89 32.13
N GLN A 138 29.84 -12.58 33.27
CA GLN A 138 30.99 -12.77 34.17
C GLN A 138 32.10 -13.59 33.51
N ARG A 139 31.78 -14.68 32.79
CA ARG A 139 32.78 -15.48 32.07
C ARG A 139 33.50 -14.66 30.99
N ILE A 140 32.77 -13.83 30.24
CA ILE A 140 33.36 -12.92 29.24
C ILE A 140 34.28 -11.89 29.93
N THR A 141 33.87 -11.36 31.08
CA THR A 141 34.67 -10.37 31.83
C THR A 141 35.94 -11.00 32.39
N GLU A 142 35.86 -12.19 32.99
CA GLU A 142 37.02 -12.93 33.49
C GLU A 142 37.97 -13.35 32.36
N GLU A 143 37.43 -13.70 31.18
CA GLU A 143 38.23 -14.03 30.00
C GLU A 143 38.90 -12.78 29.41
N GLN A 144 38.21 -11.64 29.36
CA GLN A 144 38.81 -10.36 28.99
C GLN A 144 39.91 -9.95 29.97
N GLU A 145 39.72 -10.11 31.29
CA GLU A 145 40.75 -9.83 32.29
C GLU A 145 41.95 -10.79 32.16
N ARG A 146 41.72 -12.08 31.87
CA ARG A 146 42.81 -13.04 31.57
C ARG A 146 43.60 -12.64 30.32
N ILE A 147 42.91 -12.23 29.26
CA ILE A 147 43.53 -11.76 28.01
C ILE A 147 44.33 -10.47 28.29
N LEU A 148 43.78 -9.54 29.08
CA LEU A 148 44.47 -8.31 29.48
C LEU A 148 45.71 -8.61 30.33
N LYS A 149 45.63 -9.60 31.21
CA LYS A 149 46.75 -10.04 32.04
C LYS A 149 47.83 -10.74 31.22
N GLN A 150 47.45 -11.61 30.27
CA GLN A 150 48.39 -12.20 29.30
C GLN A 150 49.03 -11.15 28.39
N LEU A 151 48.28 -10.15 27.93
CA LEU A 151 48.81 -9.03 27.15
C LEU A 151 49.74 -8.12 27.96
N SER A 152 49.50 -7.99 29.28
CA SER A 152 50.38 -7.26 30.20
C SER A 152 51.68 -8.02 30.49
N GLU A 153 51.62 -9.35 30.60
CA GLU A 153 52.77 -10.22 30.83
C GLU A 153 53.62 -10.43 29.55
N GLN A 154 53.01 -10.34 28.36
CA GLN A 154 53.71 -10.41 27.07
C GLN A 154 54.32 -9.08 26.61
N ASN A 155 53.92 -7.93 27.18
CA ASN A 155 54.47 -6.61 26.85
C ASN A 155 55.57 -6.10 27.79
N LEU A 156 56.15 -6.95 28.65
CA LEU A 156 57.41 -6.64 29.33
C LEU A 156 58.62 -6.85 28.40
N ASN A 157 58.84 -5.90 27.50
CA ASN A 157 60.16 -5.55 26.97
C ASN A 157 60.11 -4.23 26.20
N PHE A 158 59.84 -3.12 26.87
CA PHE A 158 60.45 -1.85 26.47
C PHE A 158 60.76 -1.01 27.69
N ASN A 159 62.07 -0.80 27.84
CA ASN A 159 62.78 -0.34 29.00
C ASN A 159 62.62 1.17 29.19
N LEU A 160 61.59 1.60 29.92
CA LEU A 160 61.35 3.01 30.28
C LEU A 160 61.93 3.35 31.67
N GLU A 161 62.15 2.36 32.53
CA GLU A 161 62.63 2.58 33.90
C GLU A 161 64.16 2.78 34.00
N GLU A 162 64.98 2.18 33.11
CA GLU A 162 66.42 2.46 33.09
C GLU A 162 66.77 3.82 32.47
N GLN A 163 65.94 4.35 31.56
CA GLN A 163 66.19 5.67 30.95
C GLN A 163 65.81 6.83 31.89
N ILE A 164 64.79 6.64 32.74
CA ILE A 164 64.40 7.65 33.75
C ILE A 164 65.43 7.70 34.90
N ALA A 165 66.10 6.58 35.21
CA ALA A 165 67.17 6.53 36.21
C ALA A 165 68.47 7.22 35.77
N LEU A 166 68.72 7.31 34.45
CA LEU A 166 69.88 8.01 33.87
C LEU A 166 69.68 9.53 33.77
N VAL A 167 68.45 10.02 33.64
CA VAL A 167 68.13 11.46 33.58
C VAL A 167 68.06 12.08 34.99
N LYS A 168 67.68 11.30 36.02
CA LYS A 168 67.54 11.79 37.41
C LYS A 168 68.86 11.96 38.18
N LYS A 169 70.02 11.71 37.58
CA LYS A 169 71.34 11.85 38.24
C LYS A 169 72.11 13.13 37.91
N GLN A 170 71.51 14.07 37.19
CA GLN A 170 72.12 15.39 36.93
C GLN A 170 71.09 16.52 36.98
N SER A 171 70.55 16.82 38.16
CA SER A 171 70.18 18.20 38.55
C SER A 171 69.57 18.20 39.96
N GLU A 172 70.43 18.28 40.99
CA GLU A 172 70.08 18.95 42.23
C GLU A 172 70.06 20.47 41.96
N SER A 173 69.00 21.12 42.43
CA SER A 173 68.71 22.57 42.46
C SER A 173 69.82 23.43 43.13
N PRO A 174 69.84 24.79 43.05
CA PRO A 174 68.72 25.71 42.76
C PRO A 174 69.05 26.95 41.90
N SER A 175 68.04 27.50 41.21
CA SER A 175 67.61 28.92 41.27
C SER A 175 66.88 29.35 39.98
N GLU A 176 65.77 30.05 40.21
CA GLU A 176 65.14 31.07 39.35
C GLU A 176 64.59 30.64 37.97
N GLN A 177 63.24 30.65 37.92
CA GLN A 177 62.36 31.20 36.88
C GLN A 177 62.78 31.01 35.40
N GLU A 178 61.83 30.48 34.62
CA GLU A 178 61.83 30.28 33.15
C GLU A 178 62.26 28.87 32.69
N LYS A 179 61.26 28.03 32.32
CA LYS A 179 61.20 27.11 31.14
C LYS A 179 60.26 25.91 31.38
N ASP A 180 58.94 26.15 31.35
CA ASP A 180 57.90 25.11 31.21
C ASP A 180 57.26 25.09 29.81
N GLU A 181 57.86 25.74 28.81
CA GLU A 181 57.35 25.75 27.43
C GLU A 181 57.60 24.46 26.60
N PRO A 182 58.68 23.66 26.77
CA PRO A 182 58.96 22.54 25.86
C PRO A 182 58.09 21.30 26.11
N VAL A 183 57.76 21.01 27.37
CA VAL A 183 57.06 19.76 27.75
C VAL A 183 55.57 19.85 27.45
N GLN A 184 54.95 21.02 27.71
CA GLN A 184 53.56 21.29 27.34
C GLN A 184 53.38 21.20 25.81
N ARG A 185 54.29 21.81 25.03
CA ARG A 185 54.26 21.75 23.56
C ARG A 185 54.36 20.33 23.02
N ILE A 186 55.20 19.47 23.61
CA ILE A 186 55.35 18.07 23.17
C ILE A 186 54.09 17.24 23.46
N ILE A 187 53.40 17.50 24.58
CA ILE A 187 52.13 16.83 24.92
C ILE A 187 51.02 17.30 23.98
N GLU A 188 50.93 18.61 23.74
CA GLU A 188 50.00 19.21 22.78
C GLU A 188 50.25 18.70 21.35
N GLU A 189 51.51 18.60 20.92
CA GLU A 189 51.90 18.04 19.61
C GLU A 189 51.53 16.56 19.46
N ARG A 190 51.68 15.74 20.52
CA ARG A 190 51.25 14.33 20.49
C ARG A 190 49.74 14.16 20.50
N GLN A 191 49.00 14.99 21.26
CA GLN A 191 47.55 14.99 21.24
C GLN A 191 47.00 15.47 19.88
N GLN A 192 47.63 16.48 19.28
CA GLN A 192 47.31 16.93 17.92
C GLN A 192 47.62 15.84 16.90
N GLN A 193 48.74 15.12 17.02
CA GLN A 193 49.07 14.00 16.13
C GLN A 193 48.09 12.83 16.27
N GLN A 194 47.65 12.47 17.48
CA GLN A 194 46.61 11.45 17.68
C GLN A 194 45.25 11.86 17.11
N GLN A 195 44.82 13.10 17.37
CA GLN A 195 43.58 13.65 16.79
C GLN A 195 43.63 13.73 15.27
N GLN A 196 44.80 14.06 14.69
CA GLN A 196 45.00 14.07 13.23
C GLN A 196 44.90 12.65 12.64
N VAL A 197 45.40 11.63 13.33
CA VAL A 197 45.34 10.22 12.89
C VAL A 197 43.91 9.67 12.97
N GLU A 198 43.16 9.96 14.04
CA GLU A 198 41.75 9.58 14.15
C GLU A 198 40.90 10.28 13.09
N LYS A 199 41.10 11.59 12.89
CA LYS A 199 40.41 12.36 11.85
C LYS A 199 40.68 11.84 10.44
N ASN A 200 41.92 11.47 10.13
CA ASN A 200 42.26 10.88 8.84
C ASN A 200 41.58 9.53 8.61
N LYS A 201 41.34 8.74 9.67
CA LYS A 201 40.66 7.45 9.60
C LYS A 201 39.16 7.62 9.32
N ASP A 202 38.50 8.56 10.00
CA ASP A 202 37.09 8.88 9.80
C ASP A 202 36.84 9.41 8.38
N GLN A 203 37.73 10.27 7.87
CA GLN A 203 37.68 10.74 6.48
C GLN A 203 37.83 9.59 5.47
N GLU A 204 38.70 8.62 5.72
CA GLU A 204 38.88 7.46 4.83
C GLU A 204 37.63 6.57 4.78
N GLU A 205 36.95 6.37 5.91
CA GLU A 205 35.67 5.64 5.98
C GLU A 205 34.54 6.38 5.26
N ILE A 206 34.46 7.71 5.42
CA ILE A 206 33.50 8.55 4.69
C ILE A 206 33.76 8.46 3.18
N LEU A 207 35.01 8.60 2.74
CA LEU A 207 35.38 8.48 1.32
C LEU A 207 35.04 7.09 0.76
N LYS A 208 35.28 6.02 1.52
CA LYS A 208 34.83 4.66 1.17
C LYS A 208 33.31 4.60 1.00
N SER A 209 32.55 5.20 1.92
CA SER A 209 31.08 5.23 1.85
C SER A 209 30.53 6.03 0.65
N ILE A 210 31.23 7.08 0.22
CA ILE A 210 30.89 7.85 -0.99
C ILE A 210 31.25 7.03 -2.23
N SER A 211 32.42 6.39 -2.23
CA SER A 211 32.92 5.61 -3.37
C SER A 211 32.01 4.42 -3.70
N SER A 212 31.37 3.83 -2.69
CA SER A 212 30.46 2.69 -2.82
C SER A 212 29.08 3.03 -3.39
N ILE A 213 28.71 4.33 -3.47
CA ILE A 213 27.51 4.76 -4.19
C ILE A 213 27.66 4.35 -5.65
N VAL A 214 26.69 3.66 -6.24
CA VAL A 214 26.80 3.26 -7.65
C VAL A 214 26.53 4.46 -8.56
N GLY A 215 27.41 4.69 -9.54
CA GLY A 215 27.29 5.80 -10.49
C GLY A 215 27.60 7.18 -9.90
N MET A 216 26.87 8.20 -10.36
CA MET A 216 26.91 9.60 -9.88
C MET A 216 28.31 10.25 -9.87
N GLN A 217 29.14 9.97 -10.89
CA GLN A 217 30.54 10.41 -10.92
C GLN A 217 30.72 11.92 -10.73
N ASN A 218 29.85 12.72 -11.35
CA ASN A 218 29.88 14.19 -11.20
C ASN A 218 29.66 14.63 -9.75
N VAL A 219 28.74 13.98 -9.03
CA VAL A 219 28.46 14.29 -7.62
C VAL A 219 29.64 13.88 -6.76
N LYS A 220 30.16 12.66 -6.94
CA LYS A 220 31.32 12.16 -6.19
C LYS A 220 32.54 13.08 -6.32
N ALA A 221 32.81 13.59 -7.52
CA ALA A 221 33.89 14.54 -7.76
C ALA A 221 33.69 15.84 -6.95
N THR A 222 32.48 16.41 -6.96
CA THR A 222 32.17 17.60 -6.16
C THR A 222 32.31 17.34 -4.65
N LEU A 223 31.89 16.19 -4.15
CA LEU A 223 32.00 15.85 -2.72
C LEU A 223 33.45 15.66 -2.27
N ALA A 224 34.26 15.02 -3.10
CA ALA A 224 35.70 14.92 -2.86
C ALA A 224 36.35 16.31 -2.82
N GLU A 225 35.95 17.23 -3.70
CA GLU A 225 36.43 18.62 -3.69
C GLU A 225 36.05 19.35 -2.39
N TRP A 226 34.85 19.13 -1.87
CA TRP A 226 34.40 19.76 -0.61
C TRP A 226 35.22 19.31 0.60
N LEU A 227 35.47 18.00 0.72
CA LEU A 227 36.32 17.44 1.78
C LEU A 227 37.75 18.02 1.68
N GLN A 228 38.32 18.07 0.48
CA GLN A 228 39.67 18.65 0.27
C GLN A 228 39.73 20.14 0.59
N ARG A 229 38.68 20.92 0.29
CA ARG A 229 38.61 22.35 0.61
C ARG A 229 38.59 22.62 2.09
N GLN A 230 38.00 21.74 2.89
CA GLN A 230 37.94 21.93 4.34
C GLN A 230 39.34 21.97 4.97
N ASP A 231 40.22 21.04 4.58
CA ASP A 231 41.60 20.99 5.10
C ASP A 231 42.38 22.24 4.72
N ALA A 232 42.19 22.75 3.49
CA ALA A 232 42.77 24.00 3.05
C ALA A 232 42.22 25.21 3.81
N MET A 233 40.91 25.25 4.08
CA MET A 233 40.26 26.33 4.84
C MET A 233 40.68 26.33 6.32
N ALA A 234 40.81 25.16 6.95
CA ALA A 234 41.32 25.02 8.31
C ALA A 234 42.78 25.49 8.42
N LEU A 235 43.60 25.18 7.43
CA LEU A 235 44.99 25.63 7.36
C LEU A 235 45.12 27.14 7.10
N LEU A 236 44.24 27.74 6.29
CA LEU A 236 44.19 29.19 6.07
C LEU A 236 43.74 29.94 7.33
N ARG A 237 42.72 29.44 8.04
CA ARG A 237 42.22 30.05 9.30
C ARG A 237 43.24 29.98 10.43
N SER A 238 44.09 28.95 10.48
CA SER A 238 45.13 28.78 11.49
C SER A 238 46.40 29.60 11.21
N LYS A 239 46.68 29.91 9.94
CA LYS A 239 47.94 30.59 9.54
C LYS A 239 47.77 32.02 9.02
N SER A 240 46.55 32.50 8.80
CA SER A 240 46.30 33.81 8.20
C SER A 240 44.98 34.44 8.67
N ASN A 241 44.93 35.76 8.71
CA ASN A 241 43.72 36.52 9.07
C ASN A 241 42.84 36.82 7.83
N ILE A 242 42.79 35.87 6.89
CA ILE A 242 42.07 36.01 5.62
C ILE A 242 40.62 35.58 5.83
N GLU A 243 39.68 36.49 5.58
CA GLU A 243 38.26 36.17 5.54
C GLU A 243 37.97 35.21 4.38
N VAL A 244 37.49 34.01 4.72
CA VAL A 244 37.07 33.03 3.73
C VAL A 244 35.63 33.38 3.29
N PRO A 245 35.34 33.46 1.98
CA PRO A 245 34.00 33.76 1.49
C PRO A 245 32.96 32.79 2.07
N ASN A 246 31.84 33.33 2.53
CA ASN A 246 30.72 32.53 3.03
C ASN A 246 30.00 31.88 1.83
N THR A 247 30.36 30.66 1.48
CA THR A 247 29.64 29.90 0.45
C THR A 247 28.29 29.44 1.01
N SER A 248 27.21 29.61 0.24
CA SER A 248 25.92 28.98 0.63
C SER A 248 26.14 27.49 0.85
N LYS A 249 25.57 26.94 1.91
CA LYS A 249 25.65 25.52 2.26
C LYS A 249 24.43 24.71 1.84
N ASN A 250 23.42 25.35 1.25
CA ASN A 250 22.15 24.72 0.90
C ASN A 250 22.21 24.09 -0.49
N ILE A 251 21.60 22.92 -0.62
CA ILE A 251 21.77 22.03 -1.76
C ILE A 251 20.43 21.84 -2.46
N VAL A 252 20.45 21.79 -3.79
CA VAL A 252 19.33 21.28 -4.57
C VAL A 252 19.76 20.00 -5.28
N ILE A 253 18.88 18.99 -5.26
CA ILE A 253 19.06 17.73 -5.97
C ILE A 253 17.92 17.58 -6.98
N THR A 254 18.28 17.43 -8.26
CA THR A 254 17.33 17.29 -9.37
C THR A 254 17.53 15.96 -10.07
N GLY A 255 16.45 15.39 -10.60
CA GLY A 255 16.52 14.19 -11.43
C GLY A 255 15.20 13.46 -11.52
N ASN A 256 15.12 12.48 -12.41
CA ASN A 256 13.94 11.65 -12.64
C ASN A 256 13.53 10.85 -11.38
N PRO A 257 12.30 10.32 -11.28
CA PRO A 257 11.92 9.42 -10.19
C PRO A 257 12.86 8.22 -10.11
N GLY A 258 13.18 7.76 -8.89
CA GLY A 258 13.96 6.53 -8.67
C GLY A 258 15.47 6.62 -8.94
N VAL A 259 16.02 7.78 -9.31
CA VAL A 259 17.47 7.98 -9.48
C VAL A 259 18.24 8.14 -8.16
N GLY A 260 17.56 8.05 -7.00
CA GLY A 260 18.23 8.04 -5.69
C GLY A 260 18.42 9.40 -5.00
N LYS A 261 17.58 10.41 -5.28
CA LYS A 261 17.66 11.76 -4.66
C LYS A 261 17.72 11.73 -3.13
N THR A 262 16.79 11.02 -2.49
CA THR A 262 16.72 10.88 -1.01
C THR A 262 17.90 10.08 -0.46
N MET A 263 18.32 9.03 -1.17
CA MET A 263 19.46 8.20 -0.78
C MET A 263 20.76 9.02 -0.79
N LEU A 264 20.97 9.83 -1.84
CA LEU A 264 22.10 10.76 -1.91
C LEU A 264 22.05 11.75 -0.74
N ALA A 265 20.89 12.39 -0.49
CA ALA A 265 20.75 13.36 0.61
C ALA A 265 21.12 12.76 1.98
N GLY A 266 20.70 11.52 2.26
CA GLY A 266 21.09 10.83 3.49
C GLY A 266 22.60 10.57 3.56
N LYS A 267 23.20 10.05 2.48
CA LYS A 267 24.65 9.78 2.38
C LYS A 267 25.52 11.04 2.39
N LEU A 268 24.96 12.20 2.09
CA LEU A 268 25.64 13.49 2.22
C LEU A 268 25.81 13.92 3.68
N THR A 269 24.98 13.45 4.62
CA THR A 269 24.99 13.93 6.01
C THR A 269 26.35 13.77 6.70
N PRO A 270 27.01 12.59 6.66
CA PRO A 270 28.34 12.42 7.25
C PRO A 270 29.40 13.30 6.57
N VAL A 271 29.28 13.51 5.25
CA VAL A 271 30.19 14.37 4.47
C VAL A 271 30.04 15.83 4.90
N LEU A 272 28.80 16.28 5.13
CA LEU A 272 28.50 17.63 5.58
C LEU A 272 28.95 17.86 7.03
N LEU A 273 28.87 16.83 7.88
CA LEU A 273 29.37 16.87 9.24
C LEU A 273 30.89 17.01 9.24
N GLU A 274 31.58 16.13 8.51
CA GLU A 274 33.03 16.15 8.42
C GLU A 274 33.51 17.47 7.84
N ALA A 275 32.91 17.94 6.73
CA ALA A 275 33.20 19.24 6.12
C ALA A 275 32.89 20.46 7.01
N GLY A 276 32.23 20.28 8.15
CA GLY A 276 31.92 21.32 9.13
C GLY A 276 30.74 22.21 8.77
N PHE A 277 29.85 21.76 7.88
CA PHE A 277 28.60 22.49 7.54
C PHE A 277 27.48 22.26 8.57
N ILE A 278 27.53 21.13 9.27
CA ILE A 278 26.63 20.73 10.36
C ILE A 278 27.45 20.25 11.57
N ILE A 279 26.81 20.08 12.73
CA ILE A 279 27.50 19.71 13.99
C ILE A 279 27.05 18.33 14.49
N LYS A 280 25.91 17.83 14.01
CA LYS A 280 25.37 16.52 14.36
C LYS A 280 25.13 15.70 13.10
N ASP A 281 25.43 14.41 13.15
CA ASP A 281 24.98 13.44 12.14
C ASP A 281 23.46 13.22 12.30
N LYS A 282 22.69 14.17 11.79
CA LYS A 282 21.23 14.21 11.94
C LYS A 282 20.60 14.54 10.61
N PHE A 283 19.76 13.63 10.13
CA PHE A 283 19.03 13.78 8.87
C PHE A 283 17.52 13.72 9.13
N ILE A 284 16.80 14.79 8.80
CA ILE A 284 15.34 14.88 8.92
C ILE A 284 14.73 14.93 7.53
N ASP A 285 14.06 13.84 7.11
CA ASP A 285 13.24 13.77 5.90
C ASP A 285 11.86 14.38 6.18
N VAL A 286 11.57 15.51 5.55
CA VAL A 286 10.33 16.25 5.71
C VAL A 286 9.49 16.11 4.45
N LYS A 287 8.23 15.72 4.61
CA LYS A 287 7.25 15.78 3.52
C LYS A 287 6.55 17.13 3.48
N VAL A 288 6.19 17.58 2.29
CA VAL A 288 5.48 18.85 2.07
C VAL A 288 4.19 18.93 2.89
N ASP A 289 3.47 17.80 3.01
CA ASP A 289 2.20 17.74 3.74
C ASP A 289 2.38 17.86 5.27
N GLU A 290 3.60 17.68 5.80
CA GLU A 290 3.91 17.85 7.23
C GLU A 290 4.14 19.32 7.63
N ILE A 291 4.56 20.16 6.66
CA ILE A 291 4.88 21.57 6.90
C ILE A 291 3.75 22.51 6.48
N ILE A 292 2.82 22.06 5.65
CA ILE A 292 1.64 22.84 5.26
C ILE A 292 0.54 22.72 6.32
N GLY A 293 0.03 23.88 6.76
CA GLY A 293 -1.07 24.00 7.71
C GLY A 293 -2.44 23.82 7.06
N GLN A 294 -3.42 23.40 7.87
CA GLN A 294 -4.84 23.36 7.45
C GLN A 294 -5.55 24.69 7.74
N TYR A 295 -4.95 25.55 8.57
CA TYR A 295 -5.49 26.82 9.05
C TYR A 295 -4.44 27.94 8.88
N ILE A 296 -4.90 29.20 8.83
CA ILE A 296 -4.02 30.38 8.72
C ILE A 296 -3.06 30.45 9.91
N GLY A 297 -1.75 30.57 9.64
CA GLY A 297 -0.68 30.62 10.64
C GLY A 297 -0.19 29.26 11.17
N ASP A 298 -0.87 28.16 10.83
CA ASP A 298 -0.47 26.79 11.19
C ASP A 298 0.77 26.34 10.37
N THR A 299 0.87 26.77 9.12
CA THR A 299 2.01 26.49 8.22
C THR A 299 3.33 26.99 8.79
N THR A 300 3.40 28.26 9.21
CA THR A 300 4.61 28.82 9.84
C THR A 300 5.02 28.01 11.08
N LYS A 301 4.06 27.62 11.92
CA LYS A 301 4.33 26.87 13.14
C LYS A 301 4.91 25.48 12.83
N LYS A 302 4.23 24.70 12.00
CA LYS A 302 4.67 23.36 11.58
C LYS A 302 6.04 23.39 10.91
N THR A 303 6.26 24.35 10.01
CA THR A 303 7.54 24.55 9.34
C THR A 303 8.65 24.83 10.37
N LYS A 304 8.42 25.74 11.33
CA LYS A 304 9.40 26.03 12.40
C LYS A 304 9.67 24.83 13.29
N ASP A 305 8.66 24.03 13.62
CA ASP A 305 8.83 22.87 14.49
C ASP A 305 9.70 21.80 13.80
N LYS A 306 9.51 21.57 12.49
CA LYS A 306 10.38 20.70 11.69
C LYS A 306 11.80 21.26 11.51
N ILE A 307 11.95 22.57 11.35
CA ILE A 307 13.28 23.21 11.30
C ILE A 307 14.03 23.04 12.63
N LYS A 308 13.35 23.23 13.76
CA LYS A 308 13.93 22.99 15.09
C LYS A 308 14.34 21.53 15.26
N GLU A 309 13.55 20.60 14.74
CA GLU A 309 13.92 19.19 14.69
C GLU A 309 15.24 19.01 13.94
N ALA A 310 15.43 19.67 12.79
CA ALA A 310 16.67 19.59 12.01
C ALA A 310 17.85 20.42 12.56
N GLN A 311 17.72 21.08 13.73
CA GLN A 311 18.76 21.95 14.27
C GLN A 311 20.10 21.21 14.40
N ASN A 312 21.17 21.85 13.91
CA ASN A 312 22.55 21.33 13.87
C ASN A 312 22.77 20.15 12.91
N GLY A 313 21.79 19.82 12.06
CA GLY A 313 21.86 18.74 11.08
C GLY A 313 21.31 19.15 9.71
N VAL A 314 20.70 18.18 9.02
CA VAL A 314 20.15 18.33 7.67
C VAL A 314 18.63 18.37 7.70
N PHE A 315 18.06 19.37 7.04
CA PHE A 315 16.64 19.46 6.71
C PHE A 315 16.46 19.07 5.24
N PHE A 316 15.86 17.91 4.97
CA PHE A 316 15.61 17.42 3.62
C PHE A 316 14.13 17.58 3.26
N LEU A 317 13.84 18.18 2.10
CA LEU A 317 12.48 18.32 1.59
C LEU A 317 12.38 17.71 0.20
N ASP A 318 11.69 16.59 0.10
CA ASP A 318 11.39 15.97 -1.20
C ASP A 318 10.19 16.63 -1.88
N GLU A 319 10.19 16.59 -3.21
CA GLU A 319 9.22 17.27 -4.06
C GLU A 319 8.98 18.74 -3.69
N ALA A 320 10.03 19.48 -3.36
CA ALA A 320 9.98 20.86 -2.87
C ALA A 320 9.19 21.81 -3.81
N TYR A 321 9.17 21.52 -5.11
CA TYR A 321 8.40 22.25 -6.12
C TYR A 321 6.89 22.32 -5.83
N ARG A 322 6.34 21.40 -5.03
CA ARG A 322 4.94 21.46 -4.61
C ARG A 322 4.63 22.73 -3.79
N LEU A 323 5.61 23.29 -3.08
CA LEU A 323 5.45 24.55 -2.33
C LEU A 323 5.25 25.78 -3.23
N ALA A 324 5.86 25.78 -4.42
CA ALA A 324 5.79 26.91 -5.35
C ALA A 324 4.60 26.87 -6.31
N GLY A 325 4.07 25.68 -6.62
CA GLY A 325 3.02 25.48 -7.62
C GLY A 325 1.65 25.07 -7.08
N GLY A 326 1.46 25.00 -5.77
CA GLY A 326 0.28 24.39 -5.17
C GLY A 326 -0.96 25.30 -5.17
N ASN A 327 -1.95 24.99 -6.01
CA ASN A 327 -3.36 25.26 -5.71
C ASN A 327 -3.81 24.32 -4.57
N PHE A 328 -3.25 24.47 -3.37
CA PHE A 328 -3.76 23.78 -2.19
C PHE A 328 -5.13 24.38 -1.85
N ALA A 329 -6.17 23.54 -1.85
CA ALA A 329 -7.52 23.89 -1.42
C ALA A 329 -8.32 24.94 -2.24
N GLY A 330 -8.24 24.93 -3.58
CA GLY A 330 -9.24 25.60 -4.44
C GLY A 330 -9.35 27.14 -4.28
N SER A 331 -8.44 27.73 -3.53
CA SER A 331 -8.26 29.17 -3.34
C SER A 331 -6.79 29.45 -3.64
N LYS A 332 -6.45 30.62 -4.17
CA LYS A 332 -5.06 31.12 -4.24
C LYS A 332 -4.51 31.21 -2.81
N SER A 333 -4.05 30.11 -2.25
CA SER A 333 -3.68 30.04 -0.85
C SER A 333 -2.17 30.21 -0.72
N ASN A 334 -1.76 31.27 -0.04
CA ASN A 334 -0.36 31.68 0.16
C ASN A 334 0.44 30.76 1.09
N TYR A 335 -0.09 29.58 1.46
CA TYR A 335 0.53 28.70 2.46
C TYR A 335 1.87 28.11 2.00
N GLY A 336 2.01 27.78 0.73
CA GLY A 336 3.28 27.30 0.18
C GLY A 336 4.36 28.38 0.18
N LEU A 337 3.99 29.62 -0.14
CA LEU A 337 4.88 30.78 -0.08
C LEU A 337 5.28 31.10 1.36
N GLU A 338 4.34 31.03 2.31
CA GLU A 338 4.58 31.24 3.75
C GLU A 338 5.61 30.23 4.30
N ALA A 339 5.52 28.96 3.88
CA ALA A 339 6.52 27.94 4.23
C ALA A 339 7.90 28.27 3.63
N ILE A 340 7.96 28.67 2.36
CA ILE A 340 9.21 29.07 1.69
C ILE A 340 9.85 30.26 2.42
N GLU A 341 9.09 31.30 2.74
CA GLU A 341 9.57 32.48 3.46
C GLU A 341 10.09 32.11 4.86
N THR A 342 9.38 31.23 5.56
CA THR A 342 9.80 30.73 6.87
C THR A 342 11.13 29.97 6.78
N ILE A 343 11.28 29.08 5.79
CA ILE A 343 12.54 28.36 5.55
C ILE A 343 13.67 29.33 5.20
N MET A 344 13.44 30.27 4.28
CA MET A 344 14.42 31.28 3.88
C MET A 344 14.90 32.14 5.05
N SER A 345 14.01 32.51 5.98
CA SER A 345 14.41 33.28 7.17
C SER A 345 15.44 32.54 8.03
N HIS A 346 15.39 31.19 8.07
CA HIS A 346 16.35 30.37 8.81
C HIS A 346 17.61 30.05 7.98
N MET A 347 17.50 29.98 6.65
CA MET A 347 18.65 29.85 5.74
C MET A 347 19.57 31.08 5.80
N ASN A 348 19.01 32.26 6.02
CA ASN A 348 19.75 33.54 6.11
C ASN A 348 20.41 33.77 7.47
N ASP A 349 20.11 32.98 8.50
CA ASP A 349 20.69 33.18 9.83
C ASP A 349 22.06 32.50 9.92
N PRO A 350 23.17 33.27 10.03
CA PRO A 350 24.52 32.71 10.11
C PRO A 350 24.76 31.88 11.38
N LYS A 351 23.91 32.00 12.41
CA LYS A 351 24.00 31.21 13.64
C LYS A 351 23.34 29.84 13.52
N ASN A 352 22.54 29.61 12.46
CA ASN A 352 21.90 28.32 12.24
C ASN A 352 22.84 27.34 11.55
N ASN A 353 23.20 26.26 12.23
CA ASN A 353 24.00 25.17 11.68
C ASN A 353 23.12 24.10 11.01
N ILE A 354 22.19 24.55 10.16
CA ILE A 354 21.30 23.67 9.41
C ILE A 354 21.70 23.72 7.94
N VAL A 355 21.80 22.56 7.30
CA VAL A 355 21.88 22.46 5.84
C VAL A 355 20.52 22.09 5.28
N PHE A 356 19.98 22.95 4.41
CA PHE A 356 18.73 22.67 3.71
C PHE A 356 19.02 21.97 2.38
N ILE A 357 18.37 20.82 2.16
CA ILE A 357 18.44 20.05 0.91
C ILE A 357 17.04 19.97 0.29
N PHE A 358 16.89 20.51 -0.92
CA PHE A 358 15.62 20.45 -1.66
C PHE A 358 15.73 19.49 -2.84
N ALA A 359 14.80 18.54 -2.95
CA ALA A 359 14.78 17.56 -4.04
C ALA A 359 13.54 17.71 -4.94
N GLY A 360 13.71 17.42 -6.23
CA GLY A 360 12.58 17.43 -7.17
C GLY A 360 12.94 17.10 -8.62
N TYR A 361 11.97 17.28 -9.52
CA TYR A 361 12.18 17.14 -10.97
C TYR A 361 12.83 18.39 -11.53
N GLU A 362 13.76 18.23 -12.48
CA GLU A 362 14.57 19.33 -13.02
C GLU A 362 13.70 20.46 -13.60
N ASP A 363 12.68 20.11 -14.40
CA ASP A 363 11.75 21.05 -15.01
C ASP A 363 10.91 21.83 -13.99
N LYS A 364 10.52 21.17 -12.89
CA LYS A 364 9.67 21.79 -11.85
C LYS A 364 10.45 22.56 -10.80
N MET A 365 11.68 22.14 -10.49
CA MET A 365 12.53 22.82 -9.53
C MET A 365 12.96 24.20 -10.01
N GLN A 366 13.00 24.43 -11.32
CA GLN A 366 13.22 25.77 -11.86
C GLN A 366 12.12 26.75 -11.39
N GLY A 367 10.85 26.36 -11.50
CA GLY A 367 9.73 27.16 -11.01
C GLY A 367 9.72 27.36 -9.49
N PHE A 368 10.26 26.40 -8.73
CA PHE A 368 10.45 26.54 -7.29
C PHE A 368 11.49 27.61 -6.93
N LEU A 369 12.64 27.58 -7.59
CA LEU A 369 13.72 28.54 -7.37
C LEU A 369 13.33 29.94 -7.84
N ASP A 370 12.51 30.04 -8.89
CA ASP A 370 12.04 31.31 -9.43
C ASP A 370 10.82 31.87 -8.67
N ALA A 371 10.21 31.08 -7.76
CA ALA A 371 9.07 31.52 -6.93
C ALA A 371 9.45 32.66 -5.97
N ASN A 372 10.70 32.67 -5.50
CA ASN A 372 11.26 33.77 -4.73
C ASN A 372 12.71 34.01 -5.15
N PRO A 373 13.05 35.18 -5.72
CA PRO A 373 14.42 35.49 -6.15
C PRO A 373 15.48 35.34 -5.03
N GLY A 374 15.09 35.58 -3.78
CA GLY A 374 15.97 35.41 -2.63
C GLY A 374 16.30 33.95 -2.31
N LEU A 375 15.44 33.00 -2.68
CA LEU A 375 15.70 31.57 -2.48
C LEU A 375 16.85 31.11 -3.38
N ARG A 376 16.86 31.56 -4.64
CA ARG A 376 17.89 31.22 -5.63
C ARG A 376 19.29 31.70 -5.20
N SER A 377 19.39 32.86 -4.58
CA SER A 377 20.68 33.36 -4.06
C SER A 377 21.22 32.57 -2.87
N LEU A 378 20.39 31.78 -2.20
CA LEU A 378 20.75 31.03 -0.99
C LEU A 378 21.02 29.55 -1.25
N ILE A 379 21.12 29.13 -2.51
CA ILE A 379 21.29 27.73 -2.89
C ILE A 379 22.49 27.62 -3.85
N GLN A 380 23.28 26.55 -3.71
CA GLN A 380 24.35 26.22 -4.66
C GLN A 380 23.83 25.70 -6.00
N ASP A 381 24.72 25.50 -6.96
CA ASP A 381 24.35 24.83 -8.21
C ASP A 381 23.73 23.45 -7.95
N PRO A 382 22.64 23.09 -8.64
CA PRO A 382 21.91 21.86 -8.37
C PRO A 382 22.71 20.62 -8.78
N PHE A 383 22.73 19.60 -7.91
CA PHE A 383 23.15 18.26 -8.27
C PHE A 383 22.14 17.64 -9.24
N ARG A 384 22.56 17.39 -10.48
CA ARG A 384 21.72 16.75 -11.50
C ARG A 384 22.02 15.26 -11.56
N LEU A 385 21.04 14.46 -11.19
CA LEU A 385 21.08 13.00 -11.25
C LEU A 385 20.48 12.54 -12.57
N THR A 386 21.29 11.82 -13.36
CA THR A 386 20.88 11.17 -14.61
C THR A 386 20.32 9.78 -14.33
N ASP A 387 19.63 9.22 -15.32
CA ASP A 387 19.18 7.82 -15.27
C ASP A 387 20.39 6.88 -15.24
N TYR A 388 20.20 5.71 -14.63
CA TYR A 388 21.24 4.71 -14.46
C TYR A 388 21.45 3.89 -15.74
N THR A 389 22.71 3.51 -15.98
CA THR A 389 23.09 2.54 -16.99
C THR A 389 22.72 1.10 -16.58
N LEU A 390 22.72 0.16 -17.53
CA LEU A 390 22.51 -1.26 -17.26
C LEU A 390 23.47 -1.81 -16.20
N GLU A 391 24.75 -1.45 -16.31
CA GLU A 391 25.80 -1.86 -15.37
C GLU A 391 25.52 -1.32 -13.97
N GLU A 392 25.16 -0.04 -13.86
CA GLU A 392 24.80 0.59 -12.59
C GLU A 392 23.55 -0.05 -11.96
N LEU A 393 22.50 -0.31 -12.74
CA LEU A 393 21.28 -0.96 -12.25
C LEU A 393 21.53 -2.40 -11.78
N THR A 394 22.34 -3.14 -12.52
CA THR A 394 22.77 -4.50 -12.15
C THR A 394 23.50 -4.43 -10.81
N GLN A 395 24.49 -3.55 -10.70
CA GLN A 395 25.28 -3.39 -9.47
C GLN A 395 24.42 -2.93 -8.28
N ILE A 396 23.46 -2.02 -8.50
CA ILE A 396 22.52 -1.59 -7.44
C ILE A 396 21.75 -2.80 -6.91
N GLY A 397 21.19 -3.64 -7.79
CA GLY A 397 20.43 -4.81 -7.37
C GLY A 397 21.29 -5.84 -6.64
N ILE A 398 22.51 -6.09 -7.13
CA ILE A 398 23.47 -6.97 -6.47
C ILE A 398 23.87 -6.45 -5.10
N ASN A 399 24.20 -5.16 -4.98
CA ASN A 399 24.53 -4.53 -3.70
C ASN A 399 23.36 -4.60 -2.71
N LEU A 400 22.12 -4.42 -3.16
CA LEU A 400 20.95 -4.54 -2.30
C LEU A 400 20.77 -5.95 -1.72
N LEU A 401 21.04 -6.99 -2.53
CA LEU A 401 20.99 -8.39 -2.09
C LEU A 401 22.16 -8.71 -1.14
N GLN A 402 23.37 -8.28 -1.47
CA GLN A 402 24.55 -8.49 -0.64
C GLN A 402 24.47 -7.77 0.71
N ASN A 403 23.93 -6.55 0.75
CA ASN A 403 23.69 -5.81 1.99
C ASN A 403 22.65 -6.50 2.90
N LYS A 404 21.82 -7.38 2.34
CA LYS A 404 20.91 -8.26 3.08
C LYS A 404 21.53 -9.63 3.39
N ASN A 405 22.85 -9.77 3.24
CA ASN A 405 23.65 -10.96 3.48
C ASN A 405 23.34 -12.15 2.54
N TYR A 406 22.84 -11.90 1.32
CA TYR A 406 22.72 -12.94 0.30
C TYR A 406 23.99 -13.09 -0.53
N ASP A 407 24.37 -14.33 -0.83
CA ASP A 407 25.41 -14.66 -1.80
C ASP A 407 24.83 -14.59 -3.22
N THR A 408 25.36 -13.65 -4.00
CA THR A 408 24.93 -13.34 -5.37
C THR A 408 25.84 -13.90 -6.45
N SER A 409 26.87 -14.68 -6.09
CA SER A 409 27.94 -15.16 -6.98
C SER A 409 27.45 -15.88 -8.24
N LYS A 410 26.26 -16.48 -8.20
CA LYS A 410 25.68 -17.24 -9.32
C LYS A 410 24.64 -16.49 -10.13
N ILE A 411 24.19 -15.31 -9.69
CA ILE A 411 22.99 -14.67 -10.26
C ILE A 411 23.28 -13.39 -11.05
N GLU A 412 24.48 -12.80 -10.94
CA GLU A 412 24.78 -11.51 -11.56
C GLU A 412 24.55 -11.47 -13.08
N GLY A 413 25.06 -12.47 -13.81
CA GLY A 413 24.92 -12.51 -15.28
C GLY A 413 23.47 -12.69 -15.75
N ILE A 414 22.70 -13.55 -15.07
CA ILE A 414 21.28 -13.75 -15.42
C ILE A 414 20.44 -12.54 -15.01
N PHE A 415 20.71 -11.93 -13.85
CA PHE A 415 20.06 -10.72 -13.40
C PHE A 415 20.29 -9.57 -14.38
N SER A 416 21.55 -9.34 -14.79
CA SER A 416 21.89 -8.34 -15.81
C SER A 416 21.16 -8.58 -17.14
N SER A 417 21.05 -9.84 -17.58
CA SER A 417 20.34 -10.20 -18.81
C SER A 417 18.86 -9.82 -18.75
N TYR A 418 18.19 -10.08 -17.62
CA TYR A 418 16.78 -9.70 -17.42
C TYR A 418 16.59 -8.19 -17.31
N ILE A 419 17.48 -7.48 -16.61
CA ILE A 419 17.45 -6.01 -16.56
C ILE A 419 17.59 -5.43 -17.97
N HIS A 420 18.54 -5.93 -18.76
CA HIS A 420 18.73 -5.50 -20.14
C HIS A 420 17.49 -5.76 -21.01
N GLN A 421 16.89 -6.95 -20.91
CA GLN A 421 15.66 -7.28 -21.62
C GLN A 421 14.52 -6.32 -21.25
N ASN A 422 14.33 -6.05 -19.96
CA ASN A 422 13.27 -5.15 -19.49
C ASN A 422 13.55 -3.69 -19.87
N MET A 423 14.81 -3.26 -19.97
CA MET A 423 15.17 -1.95 -20.53
C MET A 423 14.85 -1.86 -22.03
N GLN A 424 15.13 -2.90 -22.81
CA GLN A 424 14.81 -2.91 -24.26
C GLN A 424 13.32 -2.96 -24.56
N GLN A 425 12.57 -3.68 -23.73
CA GLN A 425 11.11 -3.69 -23.77
C GLN A 425 10.51 -2.42 -23.16
N GLY A 426 11.35 -1.55 -22.61
CA GLY A 426 11.06 -0.30 -21.94
C GLY A 426 10.34 -0.42 -20.59
N ILE A 427 9.93 -1.62 -20.17
CA ILE A 427 9.42 -1.96 -18.82
C ILE A 427 10.27 -1.37 -17.67
N LEU A 428 11.58 -1.20 -17.88
CA LEU A 428 12.48 -0.58 -16.90
C LEU A 428 12.99 0.79 -17.39
N ALA A 429 12.44 1.84 -16.77
CA ALA A 429 12.70 3.26 -16.99
C ALA A 429 14.12 3.78 -16.68
N GLY A 430 15.12 2.91 -16.50
CA GLY A 430 16.47 3.35 -16.11
C GLY A 430 16.59 3.87 -14.67
N ASN A 431 15.66 3.51 -13.77
CA ASN A 431 15.67 3.98 -12.38
C ASN A 431 15.73 2.84 -11.34
N GLY A 432 16.29 3.13 -10.17
CA GLY A 432 16.61 2.13 -9.14
C GLY A 432 15.40 1.59 -8.37
N THR A 433 14.23 2.22 -8.47
CA THR A 433 13.02 1.78 -7.75
C THR A 433 12.54 0.42 -8.23
N THR A 434 12.54 0.20 -9.55
CA THR A 434 12.15 -1.10 -10.14
C THR A 434 13.15 -2.20 -9.79
N VAL A 435 14.44 -1.87 -9.73
CA VAL A 435 15.48 -2.82 -9.31
C VAL A 435 15.23 -3.30 -7.88
N THR A 436 14.87 -2.40 -6.96
CA THR A 436 14.49 -2.80 -5.59
C THR A 436 13.34 -3.81 -5.58
N GLN A 437 12.32 -3.60 -6.42
CA GLN A 437 11.19 -4.54 -6.52
C GLN A 437 11.65 -5.92 -7.01
N TYR A 438 12.48 -5.97 -8.05
CA TYR A 438 13.03 -7.24 -8.53
C TYR A 438 13.86 -7.95 -7.46
N THR A 439 14.69 -7.24 -6.69
CA THR A 439 15.45 -7.86 -5.60
C THR A 439 14.54 -8.47 -4.53
N THR A 440 13.43 -7.81 -4.20
CA THR A 440 12.43 -8.37 -3.27
C THR A 440 11.78 -9.63 -3.85
N GLN A 441 11.38 -9.61 -5.12
CA GLN A 441 10.79 -10.79 -5.77
C GLN A 441 11.78 -11.97 -5.83
N ILE A 442 13.06 -11.71 -6.08
CA ILE A 442 14.11 -12.73 -6.05
C ILE A 442 14.19 -13.37 -4.66
N ILE A 443 14.15 -12.56 -3.60
CA ILE A 443 14.14 -13.04 -2.21
C ILE A 443 12.88 -13.88 -1.96
N ASP A 444 11.70 -13.46 -2.42
CA ASP A 444 10.47 -14.23 -2.24
C ASP A 444 10.54 -15.60 -2.92
N GLN A 445 11.09 -15.67 -4.14
CA GLN A 445 11.29 -16.95 -4.83
C GLN A 445 12.31 -17.83 -4.13
N HIS A 446 13.38 -17.24 -3.61
CA HIS A 446 14.36 -17.94 -2.78
C HIS A 446 13.73 -18.54 -1.52
N LEU A 447 12.89 -17.79 -0.81
CA LEU A 447 12.15 -18.27 0.35
C LEU A 447 11.21 -19.44 -0.01
N LEU A 448 10.52 -19.34 -1.15
CA LEU A 448 9.68 -20.44 -1.67
C LEU A 448 10.51 -21.69 -2.02
N ARG A 449 11.71 -21.50 -2.58
CA ARG A 449 12.64 -22.60 -2.86
C ARG A 449 13.13 -23.28 -1.58
N ILE A 450 13.54 -22.49 -0.57
CA ILE A 450 13.94 -23.03 0.75
C ILE A 450 12.79 -23.82 1.38
N LYS A 451 11.57 -23.28 1.36
CA LYS A 451 10.38 -23.96 1.91
C LYS A 451 10.13 -25.31 1.23
N LYS A 452 10.34 -25.40 -0.09
CA LYS A 452 10.19 -26.66 -0.85
C LYS A 452 11.32 -27.66 -0.58
N ASN A 453 12.54 -27.17 -0.31
CA ASN A 453 13.74 -27.98 -0.11
C ASN A 453 14.46 -27.57 1.20
N PRO A 454 13.92 -27.94 2.36
CA PRO A 454 14.45 -27.50 3.67
C PRO A 454 15.85 -28.04 3.98
N GLU A 455 16.26 -29.15 3.34
CA GLU A 455 17.57 -29.82 3.47
C GLU A 455 18.76 -29.02 2.90
N THR A 456 18.51 -27.83 2.34
CA THR A 456 19.54 -27.00 1.70
C THR A 456 20.54 -26.50 2.74
N LYS A 457 21.84 -26.71 2.53
CA LYS A 457 22.89 -26.37 3.51
C LYS A 457 23.39 -24.92 3.45
N ILE A 458 23.07 -24.19 2.38
CA ILE A 458 23.53 -22.81 2.15
C ILE A 458 22.28 -21.96 1.91
N TYR A 459 21.81 -21.29 2.96
CA TYR A 459 20.56 -20.52 2.94
C TYR A 459 20.76 -19.11 2.36
N GLU A 460 22.00 -18.65 2.28
CA GLU A 460 22.36 -17.33 1.78
C GLU A 460 22.50 -17.31 0.26
N LEU A 461 22.72 -18.48 -0.37
CA LEU A 461 22.99 -18.59 -1.81
C LEU A 461 21.73 -18.45 -2.65
N LEU A 462 21.69 -17.38 -3.46
CA LEU A 462 20.71 -17.19 -4.51
C LEU A 462 21.14 -17.96 -5.76
N LEU A 463 20.17 -18.60 -6.42
CA LEU A 463 20.38 -19.38 -7.63
C LEU A 463 19.74 -18.71 -8.85
N PRO A 464 20.23 -19.00 -10.07
CA PRO A 464 19.62 -18.47 -11.30
C PRO A 464 18.13 -18.74 -11.43
N GLU A 465 17.64 -19.83 -10.83
CA GLU A 465 16.22 -20.17 -10.81
C GLU A 465 15.38 -19.16 -9.99
N ASP A 466 15.93 -18.62 -8.88
CA ASP A 466 15.23 -17.61 -8.07
C ASP A 466 15.02 -16.32 -8.88
N VAL A 467 16.03 -15.93 -9.67
CA VAL A 467 15.95 -14.82 -10.62
C VAL A 467 14.94 -15.11 -11.71
N LYS A 468 15.10 -16.23 -12.42
CA LYS A 468 14.20 -16.61 -13.51
C LYS A 468 12.73 -16.62 -13.05
N ASN A 469 12.43 -17.23 -11.91
CA ASN A 469 11.08 -17.32 -11.37
C ASN A 469 10.55 -15.94 -10.93
N ALA A 470 11.40 -15.04 -10.45
CA ALA A 470 10.98 -13.69 -10.07
C ALA A 470 10.47 -12.92 -11.30
N PHE A 471 11.25 -12.94 -12.38
CA PHE A 471 10.89 -12.28 -13.63
C PHE A 471 9.72 -12.97 -14.37
N GLU A 472 9.60 -14.31 -14.31
CA GLU A 472 8.44 -15.02 -14.86
C GLU A 472 7.15 -14.77 -14.06
N THR A 473 7.25 -14.56 -12.74
CA THR A 473 6.09 -14.24 -11.89
C THR A 473 5.54 -12.86 -12.22
N ASP A 474 6.42 -11.86 -12.39
CA ASP A 474 6.02 -10.51 -12.84
C ASP A 474 5.32 -10.57 -14.20
N GLN A 475 5.83 -11.37 -15.15
CA GLN A 475 5.19 -11.52 -16.46
C GLN A 475 3.80 -12.17 -16.36
N LYS A 476 3.64 -13.24 -15.57
CA LYS A 476 2.33 -13.89 -15.34
C LYS A 476 1.34 -12.96 -14.65
N GLU A 477 1.78 -12.16 -13.69
CA GLU A 477 0.93 -11.17 -13.03
C GLU A 477 0.44 -10.12 -14.03
N GLN A 478 1.33 -9.62 -14.90
CA GLN A 478 0.97 -8.67 -15.95
C GLN A 478 0.01 -9.25 -16.99
N ASP A 479 0.21 -10.51 -17.39
CA ASP A 479 -0.71 -11.22 -18.28
C ASP A 479 -2.08 -11.42 -17.61
N GLY A 480 -2.10 -11.76 -16.32
CA GLY A 480 -3.33 -11.89 -15.53
C GLY A 480 -4.10 -10.58 -15.41
N LEU A 481 -3.41 -9.44 -15.20
CA LEU A 481 -4.04 -8.12 -15.19
C LEU A 481 -4.62 -7.76 -16.56
N LYS A 482 -3.92 -8.08 -17.65
CA LYS A 482 -4.40 -7.87 -19.01
C LYS A 482 -5.65 -8.71 -19.30
N GLU A 483 -5.65 -9.98 -18.90
CA GLU A 483 -6.83 -10.85 -19.03
C GLU A 483 -8.03 -10.27 -18.26
N LEU A 484 -7.81 -9.84 -17.01
CA LEU A 484 -8.83 -9.20 -16.19
C LEU A 484 -9.40 -7.92 -16.81
N PHE A 485 -8.55 -7.11 -17.45
CA PHE A 485 -8.98 -5.91 -18.18
C PHE A 485 -9.91 -6.26 -19.36
N LEU A 486 -9.54 -7.28 -20.15
CA LEU A 486 -10.34 -7.72 -21.29
C LEU A 486 -11.66 -8.36 -20.85
N GLU A 487 -11.64 -9.15 -19.78
CA GLU A 487 -12.83 -9.74 -19.18
C GLU A 487 -13.80 -8.66 -18.68
N ALA A 488 -13.31 -7.64 -17.97
CA ALA A 488 -14.14 -6.53 -17.53
C ALA A 488 -14.76 -5.75 -18.70
N LYS A 489 -14.00 -5.53 -19.78
CA LYS A 489 -14.53 -4.91 -21.00
C LYS A 489 -15.64 -5.73 -21.63
N GLN A 490 -15.48 -7.06 -21.66
CA GLN A 490 -16.49 -7.97 -22.19
C GLN A 490 -17.76 -7.90 -21.32
N GLU A 491 -17.65 -8.02 -20.00
CA GLU A 491 -18.79 -7.92 -19.08
C GLU A 491 -19.53 -6.58 -19.21
N ILE A 492 -18.80 -5.46 -19.36
CA ILE A 492 -19.40 -4.14 -19.61
C ILE A 492 -20.17 -4.13 -20.93
N SER A 493 -19.64 -4.77 -21.99
CA SER A 493 -20.30 -4.85 -23.30
C SER A 493 -21.60 -5.68 -23.27
N GLU A 494 -21.64 -6.71 -22.42
CA GLU A 494 -22.76 -7.64 -22.26
C GLU A 494 -23.92 -7.08 -21.42
N LEU A 495 -23.71 -5.99 -20.66
CA LEU A 495 -24.82 -5.31 -19.98
C LEU A 495 -25.90 -4.91 -21.00
N ILE A 496 -27.14 -4.74 -20.58
CA ILE A 496 -28.22 -4.26 -21.46
C ILE A 496 -28.20 -2.72 -21.45
N GLY A 497 -28.51 -2.08 -22.58
CA GLY A 497 -28.62 -0.62 -22.70
C GLY A 497 -27.37 0.20 -22.37
N MET A 498 -27.56 1.40 -21.79
CA MET A 498 -26.49 2.25 -21.23
C MET A 498 -25.36 2.61 -22.23
N HIS A 499 -25.69 2.73 -23.52
CA HIS A 499 -24.70 2.78 -24.61
C HIS A 499 -23.70 3.94 -24.47
N ASN A 500 -24.17 5.10 -24.00
CA ASN A 500 -23.32 6.28 -23.78
C ASN A 500 -22.30 6.01 -22.67
N VAL A 501 -22.77 5.54 -21.50
CA VAL A 501 -21.92 5.20 -20.34
C VAL A 501 -20.88 4.16 -20.72
N LYS A 502 -21.27 3.06 -21.36
CA LYS A 502 -20.34 1.99 -21.77
C LYS A 502 -19.21 2.53 -22.63
N ARG A 503 -19.54 3.37 -23.62
CA ARG A 503 -18.56 3.97 -24.53
C ARG A 503 -17.58 4.88 -23.79
N GLU A 504 -18.06 5.67 -22.85
CA GLU A 504 -17.21 6.57 -22.05
C GLU A 504 -16.32 5.81 -21.07
N VAL A 505 -16.88 4.80 -20.39
CA VAL A 505 -16.13 3.91 -19.50
C VAL A 505 -15.05 3.16 -20.27
N GLU A 506 -15.36 2.63 -21.46
CA GLU A 506 -14.38 1.94 -22.30
C GLU A 506 -13.25 2.89 -22.74
N LYS A 507 -13.58 4.11 -23.18
CA LYS A 507 -12.58 5.13 -23.53
C LYS A 507 -11.67 5.45 -22.35
N LEU A 508 -12.26 5.62 -21.16
CA LEU A 508 -11.53 5.91 -19.95
C LEU A 508 -10.60 4.74 -19.57
N GLY A 509 -11.10 3.50 -19.60
CA GLY A 509 -10.32 2.30 -19.33
C GLY A 509 -9.15 2.11 -20.32
N ASN A 510 -9.41 2.28 -21.62
CA ASN A 510 -8.37 2.20 -22.65
C ASN A 510 -7.29 3.28 -22.45
N PHE A 511 -7.70 4.51 -22.12
CA PHE A 511 -6.75 5.58 -21.81
C PHE A 511 -5.88 5.20 -20.60
N GLN A 512 -6.49 4.73 -19.50
CA GLN A 512 -5.70 4.36 -18.32
C GLN A 512 -4.77 3.17 -18.55
N TYR A 513 -5.21 2.17 -19.32
CA TYR A 513 -4.36 1.06 -19.71
C TYR A 513 -3.08 1.56 -20.40
N ILE A 514 -3.22 2.45 -21.39
CA ILE A 514 -2.07 3.05 -22.09
C ILE A 514 -1.22 3.93 -21.16
N GLN A 515 -1.84 4.72 -20.27
CA GLN A 515 -1.10 5.53 -19.31
C GLN A 515 -0.27 4.66 -18.36
N ASN A 516 -0.81 3.54 -17.90
CA ASN A 516 -0.07 2.62 -17.05
C ASN A 516 1.08 1.93 -17.80
N GLN A 517 0.87 1.57 -19.07
CA GLN A 517 1.98 1.11 -19.92
C GLN A 517 3.07 2.19 -20.03
N ARG A 518 2.71 3.45 -20.34
CA ARG A 518 3.67 4.57 -20.34
C ARG A 518 4.41 4.74 -19.01
N LYS A 519 3.74 4.53 -17.88
CA LYS A 519 4.34 4.58 -16.54
C LYS A 519 5.41 3.51 -16.37
N LYS A 520 5.12 2.27 -16.80
CA LYS A 520 6.11 1.18 -16.83
C LYS A 520 7.30 1.55 -17.71
N GLU A 521 7.03 2.19 -18.84
CA GLU A 521 8.03 2.72 -19.76
C GLU A 521 8.87 3.91 -19.21
N GLY A 522 8.62 4.35 -17.98
CA GLY A 522 9.28 5.53 -17.41
C GLY A 522 8.86 6.86 -18.01
N LEU A 523 7.89 6.85 -18.92
CA LEU A 523 7.43 8.04 -19.60
C LEU A 523 6.57 8.88 -18.67
N LYS A 524 6.61 10.19 -18.87
CA LYS A 524 5.70 11.11 -18.18
C LYS A 524 4.25 10.70 -18.49
N ILE A 525 3.48 10.52 -17.42
CA ILE A 525 2.05 10.28 -17.45
C ILE A 525 1.30 11.53 -17.02
N GLU A 526 0.16 11.77 -17.64
CA GLU A 526 -0.81 12.76 -17.16
C GLU A 526 -1.51 12.18 -15.93
N LYS A 527 -1.32 12.81 -14.77
CA LYS A 527 -2.07 12.48 -13.56
C LYS A 527 -3.41 13.21 -13.59
N LYS A 528 -4.50 12.47 -13.79
CA LYS A 528 -5.88 12.99 -13.73
C LYS A 528 -6.62 12.29 -12.60
N SER A 529 -7.47 13.01 -11.89
CA SER A 529 -8.38 12.39 -10.92
C SER A 529 -9.29 11.38 -11.62
N HIS A 530 -9.44 10.21 -11.01
CA HIS A 530 -10.30 9.14 -11.50
C HIS A 530 -11.64 9.07 -10.78
N HIS A 531 -11.90 9.96 -9.82
CA HIS A 531 -13.18 10.03 -9.14
C HIS A 531 -14.31 10.31 -10.12
N MET A 532 -15.51 9.80 -9.82
CA MET A 532 -16.63 9.77 -10.73
C MET A 532 -17.94 10.21 -10.07
N ILE A 533 -18.85 10.71 -10.87
CA ILE A 533 -20.25 10.99 -10.51
C ILE A 533 -21.16 10.18 -11.42
N PHE A 534 -22.07 9.42 -10.84
CA PHE A 534 -23.10 8.67 -11.55
C PHE A 534 -24.46 9.32 -11.32
N LEU A 535 -25.04 9.85 -12.39
CA LEU A 535 -26.33 10.53 -12.38
C LEU A 535 -27.37 9.63 -13.04
N GLY A 536 -28.52 9.43 -12.40
CA GLY A 536 -29.65 8.74 -13.03
C GLY A 536 -30.55 8.07 -12.01
N ASP A 537 -31.69 7.57 -12.47
CA ASP A 537 -32.75 7.05 -11.60
C ASP A 537 -32.39 5.71 -10.96
N ALA A 538 -33.17 5.29 -9.96
CA ALA A 538 -32.96 4.01 -9.29
C ALA A 538 -33.05 2.85 -10.29
N GLY A 539 -32.22 1.81 -10.08
CA GLY A 539 -32.24 0.60 -10.91
C GLY A 539 -31.70 0.76 -12.35
N THR A 540 -31.03 1.87 -12.68
CA THR A 540 -30.36 2.08 -13.97
C THR A 540 -29.01 1.35 -14.12
N GLY A 541 -28.52 0.68 -13.08
CA GLY A 541 -27.27 -0.12 -13.15
C GLY A 541 -26.00 0.56 -12.63
N LYS A 542 -26.12 1.71 -11.94
CA LYS A 542 -25.02 2.46 -11.32
C LYS A 542 -24.05 1.59 -10.49
N THR A 543 -24.58 0.84 -9.53
CA THR A 543 -23.77 -0.01 -8.63
C THR A 543 -23.06 -1.13 -9.39
N THR A 544 -23.74 -1.75 -10.37
CA THR A 544 -23.15 -2.79 -11.23
C THR A 544 -21.99 -2.23 -12.04
N MET A 545 -22.18 -1.07 -12.68
CA MET A 545 -21.14 -0.39 -13.46
C MET A 545 -19.93 -0.03 -12.60
N ALA A 546 -20.15 0.46 -11.36
CA ALA A 546 -19.06 0.80 -10.45
C ALA A 546 -18.16 -0.40 -10.09
N ARG A 547 -18.75 -1.58 -9.88
CA ARG A 547 -18.01 -2.83 -9.62
C ARG A 547 -17.17 -3.23 -10.84
N LEU A 548 -17.74 -3.16 -12.04
CA LEU A 548 -17.03 -3.48 -13.29
C LEU A 548 -15.90 -2.50 -13.59
N ILE A 549 -16.10 -1.21 -13.28
CA ILE A 549 -15.03 -0.21 -13.35
C ILE A 549 -13.90 -0.55 -12.39
N GLY A 550 -14.19 -0.98 -11.16
CA GLY A 550 -13.17 -1.47 -10.22
C GLY A 550 -12.34 -2.62 -10.79
N LYS A 551 -13.01 -3.63 -11.38
CA LYS A 551 -12.37 -4.76 -12.08
C LYS A 551 -11.50 -4.29 -13.25
N MET A 552 -12.04 -3.42 -14.11
CA MET A 552 -11.35 -2.87 -15.27
C MET A 552 -10.12 -2.05 -14.86
N PHE A 553 -10.23 -1.20 -13.85
CA PHE A 553 -9.12 -0.35 -13.38
C PHE A 553 -8.04 -1.15 -12.67
N ARG A 554 -8.39 -2.25 -12.00
CA ARG A 554 -7.39 -3.22 -11.54
C ARG A 554 -6.66 -3.85 -12.72
N GLY A 555 -7.39 -4.36 -13.72
CA GLY A 555 -6.77 -4.94 -14.91
C GLY A 555 -5.90 -3.95 -15.70
N ALA A 556 -6.26 -2.67 -15.69
CA ALA A 556 -5.45 -1.59 -16.26
C ALA A 556 -4.21 -1.24 -15.40
N GLY A 557 -4.11 -1.79 -14.18
CA GLY A 557 -3.04 -1.51 -13.21
C GLY A 557 -3.11 -0.12 -12.58
N VAL A 558 -4.30 0.49 -12.54
CA VAL A 558 -4.57 1.73 -11.81
C VAL A 558 -4.86 1.45 -10.34
N LEU A 559 -5.67 0.43 -10.07
CA LEU A 559 -6.03 -0.02 -8.72
C LEU A 559 -5.25 -1.28 -8.35
N THR A 560 -4.85 -1.41 -7.09
CA THR A 560 -4.15 -2.61 -6.61
C THR A 560 -5.08 -3.83 -6.49
N ASN A 561 -6.31 -3.64 -6.00
CA ASN A 561 -7.24 -4.73 -5.67
C ASN A 561 -8.57 -4.70 -6.45
N GLY A 562 -9.03 -3.52 -6.88
CA GLY A 562 -10.29 -3.34 -7.61
C GLY A 562 -11.55 -3.71 -6.82
N HIS A 563 -11.48 -3.89 -5.50
CA HIS A 563 -12.63 -4.26 -4.67
C HIS A 563 -13.60 -3.10 -4.51
N PHE A 564 -14.81 -3.42 -4.04
CA PHE A 564 -15.92 -2.47 -3.96
C PHE A 564 -16.35 -2.28 -2.51
N VAL A 565 -16.33 -1.03 -2.04
CA VAL A 565 -16.79 -0.61 -0.71
C VAL A 565 -17.98 0.32 -0.88
N GLU A 566 -19.11 -0.05 -0.32
CA GLU A 566 -20.34 0.76 -0.33
C GLU A 566 -20.46 1.54 0.97
N ALA A 567 -20.82 2.81 0.89
CA ALA A 567 -21.03 3.68 2.04
C ALA A 567 -22.32 4.48 1.88
N THR A 568 -23.14 4.48 2.93
CA THR A 568 -24.31 5.34 3.03
C THR A 568 -23.98 6.56 3.90
N LYS A 569 -24.85 7.58 3.88
CA LYS A 569 -24.77 8.70 4.81
C LYS A 569 -24.67 8.24 6.27
N ASP A 570 -25.48 7.27 6.67
CA ASP A 570 -25.53 6.79 8.05
C ASP A 570 -24.20 6.16 8.45
N MET A 571 -23.54 5.42 7.55
CA MET A 571 -22.22 4.86 7.79
C MET A 571 -21.15 5.95 7.91
N LEU A 572 -21.18 6.95 7.03
CA LEU A 572 -20.21 8.06 7.02
C LEU A 572 -20.33 8.97 8.25
N THR A 573 -21.54 9.10 8.79
CA THR A 573 -21.86 9.96 9.95
C THR A 573 -21.95 9.21 11.27
N ALA A 574 -21.65 7.91 11.27
CA ALA A 574 -21.66 7.08 12.46
C ALA A 574 -20.54 7.44 13.44
N GLY A 575 -20.81 7.25 14.73
CA GLY A 575 -19.83 7.40 15.81
C GLY A 575 -19.67 8.83 16.33
N SER A 576 -18.75 8.99 17.27
CA SER A 576 -18.49 10.26 17.97
C SER A 576 -17.59 11.23 17.19
N SER A 577 -16.86 10.74 16.19
CA SER A 577 -15.95 11.56 15.37
C SER A 577 -16.11 11.20 13.89
N ILE A 578 -16.89 12.03 13.18
CA ILE A 578 -17.18 11.88 11.75
C ILE A 578 -15.88 11.84 10.91
N PRO A 579 -14.89 12.74 11.12
CA PRO A 579 -13.65 12.69 10.35
C PRO A 579 -12.87 11.38 10.49
N LYS A 580 -12.86 10.77 11.69
CA LYS A 580 -12.22 9.47 11.92
C LYS A 580 -12.97 8.35 11.20
N THR A 581 -14.30 8.33 11.28
CA THR A 581 -15.15 7.34 10.60
C THR A 581 -14.96 7.39 9.08
N VAL A 582 -15.00 8.59 8.49
CA VAL A 582 -14.75 8.79 7.05
C VAL A 582 -13.37 8.28 6.67
N LYS A 583 -12.33 8.59 7.46
CA LYS A 583 -10.96 8.11 7.21
C LYS A 583 -10.89 6.59 7.23
N THR A 584 -11.49 5.91 8.20
CA THR A 584 -11.53 4.45 8.27
C THR A 584 -12.25 3.83 7.06
N ILE A 585 -13.35 4.43 6.59
CA ILE A 585 -14.05 3.98 5.38
C ILE A 585 -13.17 4.14 4.13
N VAL A 586 -12.46 5.27 4.01
CA VAL A 586 -11.50 5.50 2.91
C VAL A 586 -10.34 4.51 2.97
N GLU A 587 -9.80 4.24 4.16
CA GLU A 587 -8.74 3.23 4.36
C GLU A 587 -9.20 1.85 3.90
N LYS A 588 -10.44 1.45 4.18
CA LYS A 588 -11.04 0.21 3.65
C LYS A 588 -11.18 0.21 2.13
N ALA A 589 -11.39 1.37 1.50
CA ALA A 589 -11.55 1.50 0.06
C ALA A 589 -10.21 1.61 -0.71
N LYS A 590 -9.07 1.79 -0.01
CA LYS A 590 -7.74 1.87 -0.65
C LYS A 590 -7.43 0.63 -1.47
N GLY A 591 -7.09 0.84 -2.73
CA GLY A 591 -6.90 -0.18 -3.74
C GLY A 591 -8.16 -0.52 -4.53
N GLY A 592 -9.30 0.12 -4.26
CA GLY A 592 -10.60 -0.20 -4.82
C GLY A 592 -11.49 1.01 -5.10
N ILE A 593 -12.80 0.77 -5.07
CA ILE A 593 -13.87 1.74 -5.31
C ILE A 593 -14.57 2.04 -3.98
N LEU A 594 -14.68 3.34 -3.64
CA LEU A 594 -15.60 3.82 -2.61
C LEU A 594 -16.87 4.32 -3.31
N PHE A 595 -17.99 3.63 -3.15
CA PHE A 595 -19.27 4.00 -3.73
C PHE A 595 -20.17 4.62 -2.68
N ILE A 596 -20.57 5.88 -2.89
CA ILE A 596 -21.49 6.61 -2.02
C ILE A 596 -22.82 6.75 -2.75
N ASP A 597 -23.80 5.95 -2.34
CA ASP A 597 -25.14 6.02 -2.91
C ASP A 597 -25.96 7.15 -2.27
N GLU A 598 -26.88 7.71 -3.06
CA GLU A 598 -27.68 8.89 -2.70
C GLU A 598 -26.85 10.02 -2.06
N ALA A 599 -25.71 10.34 -2.67
CA ALA A 599 -24.71 11.26 -2.11
C ALA A 599 -25.24 12.67 -1.82
N TYR A 600 -26.31 13.11 -2.49
CA TYR A 600 -26.99 14.37 -2.20
C TYR A 600 -27.54 14.44 -0.77
N THR A 601 -27.80 13.31 -0.12
CA THR A 601 -28.26 13.26 1.28
C THR A 601 -27.24 13.78 2.28
N LEU A 602 -25.94 13.79 1.91
CA LEU A 602 -24.86 14.33 2.74
C LEU A 602 -25.01 15.84 2.94
N THR A 603 -25.65 16.58 2.03
CA THR A 603 -25.84 18.03 2.20
C THR A 603 -27.09 18.41 2.99
N ASN A 604 -27.91 17.44 3.40
CA ASN A 604 -29.19 17.72 4.04
C ASN A 604 -29.07 18.15 5.51
N ASP A 605 -27.96 17.84 6.19
CA ASP A 605 -27.73 18.21 7.59
C ASP A 605 -26.26 18.51 7.90
N GLY A 606 -26.02 19.01 9.11
CA GLY A 606 -24.67 19.40 9.55
C GLY A 606 -23.68 18.24 9.62
N LYS A 607 -24.14 17.04 10.02
CA LYS A 607 -23.30 15.85 10.12
C LYS A 607 -22.86 15.33 8.75
N GLY A 608 -23.77 15.28 7.79
CA GLY A 608 -23.44 14.88 6.42
C GLY A 608 -22.48 15.87 5.76
N LYS A 609 -22.67 17.18 6.02
CA LYS A 609 -21.75 18.22 5.53
C LYS A 609 -20.36 18.06 6.13
N GLU A 610 -20.27 17.80 7.43
CA GLU A 610 -19.01 17.49 8.11
C GLU A 610 -18.33 16.26 7.51
N ALA A 611 -19.08 15.21 7.17
CA ALA A 611 -18.55 14.01 6.52
C ALA A 611 -18.00 14.30 5.12
N LEU A 612 -18.73 15.12 4.33
CA LEU A 612 -18.30 15.55 3.00
C LEU A 612 -17.03 16.43 3.08
N ASP A 613 -16.98 17.36 4.02
CA ASP A 613 -15.83 18.24 4.25
C ASP A 613 -14.60 17.43 4.71
N ALA A 614 -14.80 16.36 5.47
CA ALA A 614 -13.73 15.41 5.84
C ALA A 614 -13.29 14.52 4.67
N LEU A 615 -14.19 14.17 3.75
CA LEU A 615 -13.88 13.33 2.59
C LEU A 615 -13.05 14.07 1.53
N ILE A 616 -13.33 15.35 1.28
CA ILE A 616 -12.69 16.14 0.21
C ILE A 616 -11.14 16.14 0.28
N PRO A 617 -10.49 16.39 1.44
CA PRO A 617 -9.04 16.30 1.55
C PRO A 617 -8.50 14.90 1.26
N LEU A 618 -9.25 13.86 1.62
CA LEU A 618 -8.85 12.47 1.39
C LEU A 618 -8.91 12.10 -0.10
N LEU A 619 -9.87 12.65 -0.85
CA LEU A 619 -9.93 12.52 -2.30
C LEU A 619 -8.67 13.08 -2.97
N GLU A 620 -8.08 14.17 -2.47
CA GLU A 620 -6.85 14.72 -3.04
C GLU A 620 -5.61 13.93 -2.60
N ASN A 621 -5.48 13.68 -1.29
CA ASN A 621 -4.30 13.04 -0.71
C ASN A 621 -4.11 11.59 -1.17
N TYR A 622 -5.21 10.90 -1.46
CA TYR A 622 -5.23 9.49 -1.85
C TYR A 622 -5.83 9.28 -3.25
N ARG A 623 -5.76 10.29 -4.12
CA ARG A 623 -6.32 10.25 -5.49
C ARG A 623 -5.80 9.11 -6.37
N ASP A 624 -4.59 8.64 -6.07
CA ASP A 624 -3.91 7.54 -6.78
C ASP A 624 -4.14 6.18 -6.08
N ASP A 625 -4.71 6.15 -4.86
CA ASP A 625 -4.90 4.93 -4.05
C ASP A 625 -6.30 4.32 -4.22
N PHE A 626 -7.34 5.12 -4.45
CA PHE A 626 -8.72 4.64 -4.59
C PHE A 626 -9.56 5.53 -5.50
N ILE A 627 -10.72 5.03 -5.92
CA ILE A 627 -11.67 5.78 -6.74
C ILE A 627 -12.98 5.96 -5.98
N CYS A 628 -13.32 7.20 -5.63
CA CYS A 628 -14.64 7.55 -5.13
C CYS A 628 -15.65 7.74 -6.27
N VAL A 629 -16.82 7.13 -6.13
CA VAL A 629 -17.98 7.25 -7.02
C VAL A 629 -19.14 7.80 -6.21
N PHE A 630 -19.62 9.00 -6.57
CA PHE A 630 -20.81 9.61 -5.98
C PHE A 630 -22.02 9.31 -6.88
N ALA A 631 -23.03 8.63 -6.35
CA ALA A 631 -24.24 8.29 -7.09
C ALA A 631 -25.47 9.05 -6.56
N GLY A 632 -26.37 9.44 -7.46
CA GLY A 632 -27.64 10.07 -7.08
C GLY A 632 -28.46 10.53 -8.28
N TYR A 633 -29.62 11.14 -7.99
CA TYR A 633 -30.48 11.74 -9.01
C TYR A 633 -29.83 13.02 -9.56
N GLU A 634 -30.04 13.26 -10.86
CA GLU A 634 -29.39 14.37 -11.55
C GLU A 634 -29.66 15.74 -10.88
N LYS A 635 -30.93 16.02 -10.57
CA LYS A 635 -31.34 17.31 -9.97
C LYS A 635 -30.73 17.54 -8.60
N ASP A 636 -30.69 16.50 -7.76
CA ASP A 636 -30.22 16.60 -6.38
C ASP A 636 -28.69 16.71 -6.34
N MET A 637 -28.00 15.95 -7.21
CA MET A 637 -26.55 16.05 -7.35
C MET A 637 -26.11 17.42 -7.89
N GLN A 638 -26.90 18.06 -8.75
CA GLN A 638 -26.63 19.44 -9.17
C GLN A 638 -26.62 20.42 -7.98
N GLN A 639 -27.49 20.24 -6.98
CA GLN A 639 -27.50 21.06 -5.77
C GLN A 639 -26.24 20.82 -4.92
N LEU A 640 -25.82 19.56 -4.77
CA LEU A 640 -24.56 19.19 -4.10
C LEU A 640 -23.35 19.93 -4.70
N PHE A 641 -23.27 20.03 -6.04
CA PHE A 641 -22.15 20.73 -6.70
C PHE A 641 -22.20 22.25 -6.56
N GLN A 642 -23.39 22.85 -6.44
CA GLN A 642 -23.51 24.29 -6.22
C GLN A 642 -23.00 24.69 -4.83
N LEU A 643 -23.18 23.83 -3.84
CA LEU A 643 -22.74 24.07 -2.47
C LEU A 643 -21.23 23.95 -2.30
N ASN A 644 -20.56 23.14 -3.12
CA ASN A 644 -19.13 22.90 -3.02
C ASN A 644 -18.47 22.85 -4.41
N GLN A 645 -18.12 24.03 -4.95
CA GLN A 645 -17.43 24.15 -6.25
C GLN A 645 -16.10 23.34 -6.30
N GLY A 646 -15.47 23.12 -5.15
CA GLY A 646 -14.26 22.30 -5.01
C GLY A 646 -14.43 20.81 -5.32
N LEU A 647 -15.66 20.27 -5.29
CA LEU A 647 -15.97 18.90 -5.74
C LEU A 647 -15.95 18.80 -7.26
N LYS A 648 -16.49 19.79 -7.95
CA LYS A 648 -16.63 19.78 -9.42
C LYS A 648 -15.27 19.75 -10.12
N SER A 649 -14.26 20.44 -9.57
CA SER A 649 -12.89 20.42 -10.13
C SER A 649 -12.13 19.14 -9.83
N ARG A 650 -12.44 18.45 -8.71
CA ARG A 650 -11.77 17.22 -8.28
C ARG A 650 -12.37 15.95 -8.84
N ILE A 651 -13.60 16.02 -9.34
CA ILE A 651 -14.34 14.88 -9.88
C ILE A 651 -14.68 15.18 -11.35
N PRO A 652 -13.76 14.88 -12.28
CA PRO A 652 -13.90 15.25 -13.69
C PRO A 652 -14.81 14.32 -14.48
N ASN A 653 -15.07 13.10 -14.00
CA ASN A 653 -15.81 12.09 -14.76
C ASN A 653 -17.29 12.08 -14.33
N HIS A 654 -18.19 12.41 -15.25
CA HIS A 654 -19.63 12.51 -15.01
C HIS A 654 -20.33 11.59 -16.00
N PHE A 655 -21.05 10.60 -15.48
CA PHE A 655 -21.75 9.61 -16.28
C PHE A 655 -23.26 9.72 -16.06
N HIS A 656 -24.00 9.85 -17.16
CA HIS A 656 -25.46 9.91 -17.14
C HIS A 656 -26.06 8.56 -17.51
N PHE A 657 -26.81 7.98 -16.59
CA PHE A 657 -27.48 6.69 -16.68
C PHE A 657 -28.93 6.94 -17.05
N GLU A 658 -29.22 6.83 -18.34
CA GLU A 658 -30.56 6.95 -18.92
C GLU A 658 -31.47 5.79 -18.44
N ASP A 659 -32.77 6.06 -18.38
CA ASP A 659 -33.78 5.04 -18.15
C ASP A 659 -33.81 4.03 -19.30
N TYR A 660 -34.13 2.78 -18.98
CA TYR A 660 -34.22 1.73 -19.99
C TYR A 660 -35.48 1.88 -20.82
N ASN A 661 -35.35 1.66 -22.13
CA ASN A 661 -36.51 1.58 -23.02
C ASN A 661 -37.25 0.22 -22.88
N ALA A 662 -38.42 0.11 -23.51
CA ALA A 662 -39.26 -1.09 -23.40
C ALA A 662 -38.56 -2.38 -23.89
N ASP A 663 -37.76 -2.29 -24.96
CA ASP A 663 -37.01 -3.43 -25.48
C ASP A 663 -35.93 -3.88 -24.49
N GLU A 664 -35.20 -2.92 -23.91
CA GLU A 664 -34.17 -3.17 -22.89
C GLU A 664 -34.77 -3.78 -21.62
N LEU A 665 -35.90 -3.26 -21.12
CA LEU A 665 -36.61 -3.82 -19.97
C LEU A 665 -37.11 -5.25 -20.24
N THR A 666 -37.60 -5.51 -21.46
CA THR A 666 -37.99 -6.85 -21.89
C THR A 666 -36.79 -7.80 -21.90
N GLN A 667 -35.65 -7.37 -22.46
CA GLN A 667 -34.42 -8.17 -22.45
C GLN A 667 -33.96 -8.47 -21.03
N MET A 668 -34.02 -7.48 -20.12
CA MET A 668 -33.68 -7.66 -18.70
C MET A 668 -34.58 -8.71 -18.05
N MET A 669 -35.88 -8.68 -18.36
CA MET A 669 -36.84 -9.66 -17.88
C MET A 669 -36.53 -11.07 -18.38
N LEU A 670 -36.24 -11.22 -19.67
CA LEU A 670 -35.88 -12.50 -20.27
C LEU A 670 -34.58 -13.08 -19.68
N VAL A 671 -33.57 -12.24 -19.48
CA VAL A 671 -32.32 -12.64 -18.80
C VAL A 671 -32.60 -13.10 -17.37
N LYS A 672 -33.47 -12.39 -16.65
CA LYS A 672 -33.87 -12.79 -15.29
C LYS A 672 -34.61 -14.12 -15.28
N MET A 673 -35.56 -14.33 -16.18
CA MET A 673 -36.30 -15.60 -16.29
C MET A 673 -35.36 -16.77 -16.59
N ASN A 674 -34.47 -16.61 -17.58
CA ASN A 674 -33.52 -17.66 -17.96
C ASN A 674 -32.54 -18.02 -16.83
N LYS A 675 -32.07 -17.02 -16.07
CA LYS A 675 -31.20 -17.24 -14.91
C LYS A 675 -31.87 -18.05 -13.80
N GLU A 676 -33.18 -17.86 -13.63
CA GLU A 676 -34.00 -18.57 -12.63
C GLU A 676 -34.65 -19.84 -13.21
N GLU A 677 -34.22 -20.30 -14.39
CA GLU A 677 -34.69 -21.51 -15.09
C GLU A 677 -36.19 -21.51 -15.49
N TYR A 678 -36.77 -20.33 -15.71
CA TYR A 678 -38.13 -20.16 -16.22
C TYR A 678 -38.15 -19.91 -17.74
N LEU A 679 -39.24 -20.36 -18.36
CA LEU A 679 -39.56 -20.25 -19.78
C LEU A 679 -40.87 -19.51 -19.98
N LEU A 680 -41.06 -18.94 -21.17
CA LEU A 680 -42.33 -18.36 -21.60
C LEU A 680 -43.04 -19.34 -22.54
N ALA A 681 -44.36 -19.48 -22.36
CA ALA A 681 -45.21 -20.10 -23.36
C ALA A 681 -45.15 -19.29 -24.68
N GLU A 682 -45.49 -19.93 -25.80
CA GLU A 682 -45.32 -19.36 -27.14
C GLU A 682 -45.99 -17.97 -27.31
N GLU A 683 -47.19 -17.79 -26.75
CA GLU A 683 -47.94 -16.52 -26.79
C GLU A 683 -47.54 -15.52 -25.69
N ALA A 684 -46.91 -16.01 -24.61
CA ALA A 684 -46.60 -15.20 -23.42
C ALA A 684 -45.52 -14.14 -23.69
N ASN A 685 -44.62 -14.40 -24.64
CA ASN A 685 -43.59 -13.43 -25.00
C ASN A 685 -44.16 -12.16 -25.64
N GLN A 686 -45.18 -12.29 -26.50
CA GLN A 686 -45.85 -11.13 -27.10
C GLN A 686 -46.65 -10.35 -26.04
N THR A 687 -47.31 -11.06 -25.13
CA THR A 687 -47.98 -10.44 -23.98
C THR A 687 -47.00 -9.66 -23.11
N LEU A 688 -45.85 -10.25 -22.78
CA LEU A 688 -44.81 -9.59 -21.98
C LEU A 688 -44.32 -8.29 -22.63
N GLN A 689 -43.96 -8.35 -23.90
CA GLN A 689 -43.51 -7.18 -24.67
C GLN A 689 -44.57 -6.08 -24.66
N LYS A 690 -45.83 -6.42 -24.94
CA LYS A 690 -46.92 -5.45 -24.97
C LYS A 690 -47.19 -4.81 -23.61
N VAL A 691 -47.15 -5.62 -22.55
CA VAL A 691 -47.32 -5.13 -21.18
C VAL A 691 -46.23 -4.14 -20.81
N ILE A 692 -44.96 -4.47 -21.08
CA ILE A 692 -43.83 -3.59 -20.78
C ILE A 692 -43.90 -2.31 -21.61
N GLU A 693 -44.18 -2.41 -22.91
CA GLU A 693 -44.35 -1.26 -23.81
C GLU A 693 -45.42 -0.28 -23.28
N LEU A 694 -46.60 -0.79 -22.92
CA LEU A 694 -47.68 0.02 -22.37
C LEU A 694 -47.31 0.64 -21.01
N SER A 695 -46.62 -0.10 -20.14
CA SER A 695 -46.16 0.43 -18.86
C SER A 695 -45.14 1.56 -19.02
N VAL A 696 -44.27 1.50 -20.04
CA VAL A 696 -43.33 2.58 -20.37
C VAL A 696 -44.08 3.79 -20.94
N GLU A 697 -44.97 3.59 -21.91
CA GLU A 697 -45.78 4.66 -22.52
C GLU A 697 -46.61 5.43 -21.48
N GLN A 698 -47.18 4.70 -20.51
CA GLN A 698 -48.00 5.26 -19.44
C GLN A 698 -47.18 5.79 -18.25
N LYS A 699 -45.84 5.72 -18.30
CA LYS A 699 -44.94 6.13 -17.21
C LYS A 699 -45.21 5.43 -15.88
N LEU A 700 -45.57 4.15 -15.95
CA LEU A 700 -45.83 3.30 -14.78
C LEU A 700 -44.57 2.56 -14.30
N VAL A 701 -43.51 2.56 -15.11
CA VAL A 701 -42.20 2.02 -14.72
C VAL A 701 -41.53 2.99 -13.75
N ASN A 702 -41.31 2.53 -12.51
CA ASN A 702 -40.58 3.29 -11.49
C ASN A 702 -39.42 2.46 -10.94
N GLY A 703 -38.19 2.95 -11.13
CA GLY A 703 -36.98 2.29 -10.64
C GLY A 703 -36.41 1.21 -11.56
N ASN A 704 -36.73 1.23 -12.87
CA ASN A 704 -36.04 0.46 -13.91
C ASN A 704 -35.87 -1.04 -13.58
N GLY A 705 -34.64 -1.53 -13.38
CA GLY A 705 -34.39 -2.93 -13.02
C GLY A 705 -35.08 -3.39 -11.73
N ARG A 706 -35.38 -2.45 -10.80
CA ARG A 706 -36.21 -2.72 -9.62
C ARG A 706 -37.66 -3.01 -10.01
N TRP A 707 -38.19 -2.29 -10.99
CA TRP A 707 -39.52 -2.55 -11.54
C TRP A 707 -39.58 -3.92 -12.24
N VAL A 708 -38.58 -4.28 -13.05
CA VAL A 708 -38.48 -5.61 -13.69
C VAL A 708 -38.47 -6.72 -12.64
N ARG A 709 -37.71 -6.55 -11.55
CA ARG A 709 -37.70 -7.50 -10.43
C ARG A 709 -39.09 -7.64 -9.81
N ASN A 710 -39.77 -6.53 -9.51
CA ASN A 710 -41.10 -6.55 -8.90
C ASN A 710 -42.11 -7.22 -9.84
N LEU A 711 -42.07 -6.91 -11.14
CA LEU A 711 -42.93 -7.55 -12.14
C LEU A 711 -42.70 -9.07 -12.21
N PHE A 712 -41.44 -9.51 -12.18
CA PHE A 712 -41.12 -10.94 -12.11
C PHE A 712 -41.71 -11.62 -10.87
N GLU A 713 -41.56 -11.00 -9.70
CA GLU A 713 -42.12 -11.52 -8.45
C GLU A 713 -43.66 -11.63 -8.52
N GLN A 714 -44.33 -10.67 -9.18
CA GLN A 714 -45.78 -10.76 -9.42
C GLN A 714 -46.15 -11.87 -10.41
N ILE A 715 -45.41 -12.04 -11.50
CA ILE A 715 -45.64 -13.13 -12.47
C ILE A 715 -45.49 -14.50 -11.79
N LEU A 716 -44.46 -14.66 -10.96
CA LEU A 716 -44.25 -15.87 -10.18
C LEU A 716 -45.42 -16.13 -9.21
N SER A 717 -45.93 -15.07 -8.57
CA SER A 717 -47.10 -15.17 -7.69
C SER A 717 -48.35 -15.62 -8.45
N SER A 718 -48.61 -15.05 -9.62
CA SER A 718 -49.76 -15.45 -10.47
C SER A 718 -49.64 -16.90 -10.96
N GLN A 719 -48.45 -17.32 -11.40
CA GLN A 719 -48.19 -18.72 -11.76
C GLN A 719 -48.45 -19.66 -10.57
N THR A 720 -48.00 -19.28 -9.38
CA THR A 720 -48.17 -20.08 -8.16
C THR A 720 -49.66 -20.29 -7.85
N GLU A 721 -50.47 -19.23 -7.94
CA GLU A 721 -51.91 -19.32 -7.72
C GLU A 721 -52.59 -20.19 -8.79
N ARG A 722 -52.25 -20.00 -10.07
CA ARG A 722 -52.75 -20.84 -11.17
C ARG A 722 -52.45 -22.32 -10.91
N LEU A 723 -51.19 -22.67 -10.66
CA LEU A 723 -50.77 -24.06 -10.42
C LEU A 723 -51.43 -24.64 -9.15
N PHE A 724 -51.62 -23.84 -8.11
CA PHE A 724 -52.34 -24.26 -6.91
C PHE A 724 -53.80 -24.62 -7.22
N GLN A 725 -54.52 -23.76 -7.96
CA GLN A 725 -55.91 -24.02 -8.36
C GLN A 725 -56.02 -25.21 -9.32
N GLU A 726 -55.11 -25.37 -10.27
CA GLU A 726 -55.08 -26.53 -11.18
C GLU A 726 -54.90 -27.84 -10.41
N LYS A 727 -54.02 -27.84 -9.40
CA LYS A 727 -53.81 -29.00 -8.53
C LYS A 727 -55.06 -29.34 -7.71
N LEU A 728 -55.74 -28.33 -7.15
CA LEU A 728 -57.00 -28.52 -6.43
C LEU A 728 -58.10 -29.08 -7.34
N ASN A 729 -58.13 -28.65 -8.60
CA ASN A 729 -59.08 -29.12 -9.60
C ASN A 729 -58.72 -30.50 -10.19
N GLY A 730 -57.67 -31.16 -9.67
CA GLY A 730 -57.29 -32.51 -10.05
C GLY A 730 -56.52 -32.63 -11.37
N LYS A 731 -55.99 -31.52 -11.92
CA LYS A 731 -55.06 -31.61 -13.06
C LYS A 731 -53.73 -32.22 -12.59
N ASN A 732 -53.13 -33.03 -13.46
CA ASN A 732 -51.77 -33.50 -13.29
C ASN A 732 -50.81 -32.38 -13.74
N ILE A 733 -49.93 -31.93 -12.84
CA ILE A 733 -48.95 -30.87 -13.12
C ILE A 733 -47.59 -31.51 -13.40
N GLU A 734 -47.06 -31.23 -14.57
CA GLU A 734 -45.76 -31.74 -15.03
C GLU A 734 -44.63 -30.77 -14.70
N ARG A 735 -43.39 -31.26 -14.78
CA ARG A 735 -42.19 -30.43 -14.52
C ARG A 735 -42.18 -29.15 -15.37
N THR A 736 -42.59 -29.25 -16.62
CA THR A 736 -42.63 -28.11 -17.56
C THR A 736 -43.59 -27.02 -17.12
N ASP A 737 -44.68 -27.37 -16.43
CA ASP A 737 -45.67 -26.40 -15.96
C ASP A 737 -45.11 -25.51 -14.85
N TYR A 738 -44.31 -26.09 -13.95
CA TYR A 738 -43.57 -25.34 -12.92
C TYR A 738 -42.56 -24.36 -13.53
N GLN A 739 -42.07 -24.64 -14.73
CA GLN A 739 -41.06 -23.81 -15.39
C GLN A 739 -41.66 -22.80 -16.37
N THR A 740 -42.95 -22.89 -16.72
CA THR A 740 -43.52 -22.11 -17.82
C THR A 740 -44.52 -21.06 -17.33
N PHE A 741 -44.23 -19.79 -17.66
CA PHE A 741 -45.16 -18.67 -17.51
C PHE A 741 -46.07 -18.54 -18.73
N THR A 742 -47.35 -18.29 -18.48
CA THR A 742 -48.39 -18.11 -19.50
C THR A 742 -48.76 -16.64 -19.66
N SER A 743 -49.50 -16.31 -20.74
CA SER A 743 -50.02 -14.95 -20.96
C SER A 743 -50.98 -14.49 -19.88
N GLU A 744 -51.72 -15.42 -19.27
CA GLU A 744 -52.65 -15.15 -18.15
C GLU A 744 -51.86 -14.71 -16.91
N ASP A 745 -50.80 -15.44 -16.55
CA ASP A 745 -49.93 -15.11 -15.41
C ASP A 745 -49.39 -13.67 -15.53
N ILE A 746 -48.96 -13.28 -16.74
CA ILE A 746 -48.40 -11.95 -17.02
C ILE A 746 -49.46 -10.85 -16.93
N SER A 747 -50.65 -11.11 -17.47
CA SER A 747 -51.75 -10.14 -17.49
C SER A 747 -52.30 -9.89 -16.08
N GLU A 748 -52.39 -10.93 -15.25
CA GLU A 748 -52.80 -10.81 -13.86
C GLU A 748 -51.74 -10.10 -13.00
N ALA A 749 -50.47 -10.43 -13.21
CA ALA A 749 -49.36 -9.82 -12.50
C ALA A 749 -49.29 -8.30 -12.70
N ILE A 750 -49.43 -7.82 -13.95
CA ILE A 750 -49.37 -6.38 -14.22
C ILE A 750 -50.58 -5.64 -13.64
N THR A 751 -51.77 -6.24 -13.71
CA THR A 751 -52.99 -5.66 -13.12
C THR A 751 -52.82 -5.47 -11.61
N THR A 752 -52.25 -6.48 -10.95
CA THR A 752 -51.93 -6.43 -9.52
C THR A 752 -50.88 -5.36 -9.23
N LEU A 753 -49.78 -5.33 -9.97
CA LEU A 753 -48.68 -4.36 -9.77
C LEU A 753 -49.16 -2.91 -9.92
N HIS A 754 -50.00 -2.62 -10.92
CA HIS A 754 -50.59 -1.30 -11.12
C HIS A 754 -51.56 -0.92 -10.00
N SER A 755 -52.38 -1.86 -9.52
CA SER A 755 -53.31 -1.60 -8.41
C SER A 755 -52.58 -1.22 -7.11
N MET A 756 -51.39 -1.79 -6.88
CA MET A 756 -50.55 -1.48 -5.72
C MET A 756 -49.89 -0.10 -5.82
N THR A 757 -49.51 0.32 -7.03
CA THR A 757 -48.90 1.64 -7.25
C THR A 757 -49.93 2.77 -7.13
N THR A 758 -51.17 2.57 -7.60
CA THR A 758 -52.25 3.57 -7.48
C THR A 758 -52.82 3.74 -6.07
N LYS A 759 -52.59 2.79 -5.16
CA LYS A 759 -53.04 2.89 -3.75
C LYS A 759 -52.06 3.64 -2.85
N ASN A 760 -50.81 3.79 -3.30
CA ASN A 760 -49.73 4.45 -2.54
C ASN A 760 -49.40 5.87 -3.04
N SER A 761 -50.03 6.30 -4.14
CA SER A 761 -50.06 7.70 -4.62
C SER A 761 -51.31 8.40 -4.10
#